data_AF-A0A5F0JJP6-F1
#
_entry.id   AF-A0A5F0JJP6-F1
#
_cell.length_a   1.000
_cell.length_b   1.000
_cell.length_c   1.000
_cell.angle_alpha   90.00
_cell.angle_beta   90.00
_cell.angle_gamma   90.00
#
_symmetry.space_group_name_H-M   'P 1'
#
loop_
_entity.id
_entity.type
_entity.pdbx_description
1 polymer ?
#
loop_
_entity_poly.entity_id
_entity_poly.type
_entity_poly.pdbx_seq_one_letter_code
_entity_poly.pdbx_strand_id
1 'polypeptide(L)'
;MQNLKIATFNINGIGARLPNLLQWLEKERPDIVCLQELKAQDKAFPAGELEAAGYGSLHHGQAAWNGVAILARDSEPLLIHKGLPGAQDDPQSRYLEAAVHGVIVGCLYLPNGNPQPGPKFDYKLKWFEQLIAHAETLQASEHPVVLAGDYNVVPTDLDIYNTRSWLKDALLQPESRECFHRLLDQGWIDSVRHLYPEERVYTYWDYFRQHWQKNSGLRIDHLLLNPVLAPHLKNAGVDAWVRGEEHPSDHAPTWIEVASSLPRKRTAVQKKRSGKSAVPNPAEKPPASPARSGQPQLTNAQPSALPESLKPELATLVDSAPEGDWRYEVKFDGYRIMARVDKGKVRLFTRNGHDWTHKLPRQAQAIAGLALTSAWLDGEIVVANEQGVPDFQALQNAFELGRDGNIVYHLFDMPFLDGMDLREVPVEQRREALSRVLESNEDEALRYSQDFAETPQALLDSACQMQMEGLIGKRVGSAYVSRRSGDWIKLKCKRRQEFVVVGYTEPKGSRSKFGALLLGLHDVDSGQLKYAGKVGTGFNQVTLKTIYEQLTPLETGKPAVVNPPTGFEAKDVHWLKPSLLAEVAFAEITKEGSVRQAVFQGLRNDKPAKSIIEERPAHSPDIAKKPEKKPPSAAKAKGKGSDDGSTTIRLTHPQRVIDPSSGATKRDLADYCIGISDWLLPQLLNRPVALVRAPDGIGAELFFQKNAERLAIPGIEIIGKAETGHPVMLINNIEALIGAIQMSTIELHTWNAVAKDLHRPDRFILDLDPDPALPWKSMVEATQLTLTVLDELGLKSFLKTSGGKGIHIVVPLTPKADWEAVKSFSHAIVRHIANLLPDRFSAVSGPKNRVGRIFIDYLRNGLGATTICAYSPRTREGLPVSVPIFRDELKEIKGANAWNIHNVHQRLENLDVDPWADMPGTKQTITAQMRKRIGLK
;
A
#
# COMPACT_ATOMS: atom_id res chain seq x y z
N MET A 1 24.57 27.79 32.27
CA MET A 1 24.68 27.69 30.80
C MET A 1 24.06 26.36 30.43
N GLN A 2 23.02 26.33 29.60
CA GLN A 2 22.31 25.09 29.31
C GLN A 2 23.14 24.25 28.34
N ASN A 3 23.35 22.96 28.64
CA ASN A 3 23.90 22.00 27.68
C ASN A 3 22.87 21.81 26.54
N LEU A 4 23.34 21.50 25.33
CA LEU A 4 22.48 21.09 24.23
C LEU A 4 22.30 19.57 24.28
N LYS A 5 21.05 19.09 24.28
CA LYS A 5 20.69 17.67 24.16
C LYS A 5 20.34 17.37 22.70
N ILE A 6 21.11 16.50 22.05
CA ILE A 6 20.92 16.10 20.64
C ILE A 6 20.53 14.63 20.62
N ALA A 7 19.47 14.29 19.90
CA ALA A 7 18.93 12.94 19.86
C ALA A 7 18.71 12.43 18.43
N THR A 8 18.76 11.12 18.26
CA THR A 8 18.27 10.42 17.07
C THR A 8 17.20 9.41 17.47
N PHE A 9 16.17 9.27 16.64
CA PHE A 9 15.07 8.35 16.88
C PHE A 9 14.44 7.87 15.57
N ASN A 10 14.68 6.61 15.21
CA ASN A 10 13.89 5.94 14.18
C ASN A 10 12.47 5.71 14.73
N ILE A 11 11.50 6.43 14.15
CA ILE A 11 10.11 6.43 14.64
C ILE A 11 9.27 5.33 14.01
N ASN A 12 9.76 4.65 12.95
CA ASN A 12 9.06 3.56 12.26
C ASN A 12 7.64 3.97 11.79
N GLY A 13 7.46 5.21 11.35
CA GLY A 13 6.19 5.78 10.90
C GLY A 13 5.64 6.85 11.84
N ILE A 14 5.84 8.12 11.47
CA ILE A 14 5.50 9.28 12.30
C ILE A 14 4.00 9.42 12.52
N GLY A 15 3.16 9.16 11.52
CA GLY A 15 1.70 9.32 11.64
C GLY A 15 1.09 8.45 12.73
N ALA A 16 1.51 7.17 12.82
CA ALA A 16 0.98 6.24 13.81
C ALA A 16 1.54 6.46 15.24
N ARG A 17 2.71 7.10 15.34
CA ARG A 17 3.48 7.24 16.60
C ARG A 17 3.71 8.69 17.02
N LEU A 18 3.01 9.64 16.39
CA LEU A 18 3.03 11.04 16.76
C LEU A 18 2.70 11.26 18.25
N PRO A 19 1.70 10.58 18.86
CA PRO A 19 1.46 10.73 20.30
C PRO A 19 2.67 10.33 21.17
N ASN A 20 3.34 9.23 20.85
CA ASN A 20 4.55 8.79 21.57
C ASN A 20 5.69 9.79 21.41
N LEU A 21 5.86 10.33 20.19
CA LEU A 21 6.87 11.36 19.91
C LEU A 21 6.59 12.62 20.74
N LEU A 22 5.37 13.13 20.72
CA LEU A 22 4.99 14.33 21.47
C LEU A 22 5.18 14.15 22.98
N GLN A 23 4.80 12.98 23.52
CA GLN A 23 5.02 12.66 24.94
C GLN A 23 6.52 12.65 25.31
N TRP A 24 7.36 12.07 24.44
CA TRP A 24 8.81 12.07 24.67
C TRP A 24 9.41 13.47 24.54
N LEU A 25 9.01 14.25 23.52
CA LEU A 25 9.47 15.64 23.34
C LEU A 25 9.07 16.55 24.51
N GLU A 26 7.87 16.34 25.07
CA GLU A 26 7.39 17.06 26.25
C GLU A 26 8.23 16.73 27.50
N LYS A 27 8.54 15.46 27.70
CA LYS A 27 9.25 14.97 28.89
C LYS A 27 10.76 15.21 28.84
N GLU A 28 11.41 14.79 27.76
CA GLU A 28 12.87 14.74 27.64
C GLU A 28 13.46 16.01 27.02
N ARG A 29 12.61 16.81 26.35
CA ARG A 29 12.91 18.12 25.77
C ARG A 29 14.28 18.21 25.09
N PRO A 30 14.64 17.33 24.14
CA PRO A 30 15.87 17.50 23.37
C PRO A 30 15.89 18.86 22.64
N ASP A 31 17.07 19.44 22.43
CA ASP A 31 17.23 20.68 21.66
C ASP A 31 17.23 20.42 20.15
N ILE A 32 17.74 19.25 19.74
CA ILE A 32 17.84 18.80 18.34
C ILE A 32 17.42 17.34 18.27
N VAL A 33 16.56 16.98 17.30
CA VAL A 33 16.14 15.59 17.06
C VAL A 33 16.26 15.22 15.60
N CYS A 34 16.96 14.13 15.32
CA CYS A 34 17.00 13.47 14.02
C CYS A 34 15.98 12.32 14.02
N LEU A 35 14.95 12.40 13.18
CA LEU A 35 13.96 11.35 12.99
C LEU A 35 14.25 10.55 11.72
N GLN A 36 14.07 9.24 11.79
CA GLN A 36 14.21 8.32 10.65
C GLN A 36 12.94 7.49 10.44
N GLU A 37 12.82 6.91 9.24
CA GLU A 37 11.71 6.04 8.84
C GLU A 37 10.34 6.71 9.04
N LEU A 38 10.20 7.92 8.48
CA LEU A 38 9.00 8.74 8.67
C LEU A 38 7.72 8.07 8.15
N LYS A 39 7.79 7.32 7.04
CA LYS A 39 6.62 6.74 6.34
C LYS A 39 5.53 7.77 6.04
N ALA A 40 5.96 8.99 5.75
CA ALA A 40 5.12 10.13 5.42
C ALA A 40 5.83 10.96 4.36
N GLN A 41 5.11 11.35 3.30
CA GLN A 41 5.59 12.36 2.36
C GLN A 41 5.63 13.74 3.04
N ASP A 42 6.39 14.68 2.48
CA ASP A 42 6.52 16.05 3.03
C ASP A 42 5.17 16.67 3.43
N LYS A 43 4.14 16.54 2.58
CA LYS A 43 2.80 17.10 2.85
C LYS A 43 2.03 16.44 4.00
N ALA A 44 2.36 15.19 4.33
CA ALA A 44 1.73 14.44 5.41
C ALA A 44 2.54 14.49 6.70
N PHE A 45 3.66 15.22 6.72
CA PHE A 45 4.48 15.40 7.90
C PHE A 45 3.77 16.34 8.89
N PRO A 46 3.62 15.96 10.17
CA PRO A 46 2.85 16.71 11.17
C PRO A 46 3.64 17.91 11.73
N ALA A 47 4.05 18.83 10.84
CA ALA A 47 4.83 20.01 11.22
C ALA A 47 4.07 20.92 12.20
N GLY A 48 2.75 21.09 12.03
CA GLY A 48 1.94 21.94 12.89
C GLY A 48 1.83 21.44 14.33
N GLU A 49 1.71 20.13 14.53
CA GLU A 49 1.69 19.52 15.86
C GLU A 49 3.05 19.61 16.56
N LEU A 50 4.14 19.51 15.79
CA LEU A 50 5.51 19.67 16.30
C LEU A 50 5.82 21.13 16.64
N GLU A 51 5.38 22.06 15.81
CA GLU A 51 5.48 23.50 16.07
C GLU A 51 4.69 23.88 17.33
N ALA A 52 3.48 23.32 17.49
CA ALA A 52 2.69 23.48 18.71
C ALA A 52 3.38 22.92 19.97
N ALA A 53 4.23 21.90 19.81
CA ALA A 53 5.08 21.37 20.88
C ALA A 53 6.39 22.16 21.09
N GLY A 54 6.61 23.24 20.32
CA GLY A 54 7.78 24.12 20.43
C GLY A 54 8.97 23.70 19.55
N TYR A 55 8.75 22.92 18.50
CA TYR A 55 9.81 22.45 17.61
C TYR A 55 9.59 22.91 16.16
N GLY A 56 10.55 23.68 15.63
CA GLY A 56 10.67 23.88 14.19
C GLY A 56 11.18 22.61 13.52
N SER A 57 10.90 22.44 12.23
CA SER A 57 11.21 21.18 11.54
C SER A 57 11.61 21.33 10.08
N LEU A 58 12.63 20.57 9.68
CA LEU A 58 12.93 20.27 8.28
C LEU A 58 12.74 18.79 8.04
N HIS A 59 12.17 18.42 6.90
CA HIS A 59 11.89 17.05 6.58
C HIS A 59 12.09 16.75 5.10
N HIS A 60 12.46 15.51 4.84
CA HIS A 60 12.56 14.90 3.53
C HIS A 60 11.83 13.56 3.62
N GLY A 61 10.55 13.58 3.33
CA GLY A 61 9.60 12.51 3.56
C GLY A 61 9.28 11.70 2.31
N GLN A 62 9.01 10.42 2.51
CA GLN A 62 8.58 9.47 1.48
C GLN A 62 7.52 8.53 2.07
N ALA A 63 6.54 8.12 1.26
CA ALA A 63 5.37 7.36 1.76
C ALA A 63 5.70 5.96 2.31
N ALA A 64 6.81 5.37 1.86
CA ALA A 64 7.21 4.00 2.19
C ALA A 64 8.19 3.96 3.38
N TRP A 65 9.16 3.05 3.36
CA TRP A 65 10.12 2.81 4.44
C TRP A 65 11.17 3.91 4.64
N ASN A 66 11.09 5.04 3.93
CA ASN A 66 12.13 6.06 3.95
C ASN A 66 11.61 7.35 4.58
N GLY A 67 12.49 8.33 4.69
CA GLY A 67 12.19 9.67 5.16
C GLY A 67 13.00 10.00 6.40
N VAL A 68 13.48 11.24 6.45
CA VAL A 68 14.24 11.78 7.57
C VAL A 68 13.76 13.19 7.91
N ALA A 69 13.84 13.57 9.18
CA ALA A 69 13.55 14.93 9.63
C ALA A 69 14.53 15.41 10.70
N ILE A 70 14.77 16.71 10.74
CA ILE A 70 15.49 17.39 11.82
C ILE A 70 14.49 18.31 12.52
N LEU A 71 14.31 18.11 13.83
CA LEU A 71 13.55 18.99 14.70
C LEU A 71 14.51 19.86 15.50
N ALA A 72 14.13 21.11 15.72
CA ALA A 72 14.88 22.06 16.54
C ALA A 72 13.95 22.72 17.54
N ARG A 73 14.27 22.61 18.83
CA ARG A 73 13.47 23.25 19.88
C ARG A 73 13.66 24.77 19.82
N ASP A 74 12.57 25.50 19.92
CA ASP A 74 12.52 26.96 19.98
C ASP A 74 13.24 27.68 18.80
N SER A 75 13.41 27.01 17.66
CA SER A 75 14.06 27.56 16.47
C SER A 75 13.70 26.77 15.20
N GLU A 76 13.88 27.38 14.03
CA GLU A 76 13.77 26.67 12.74
C GLU A 76 15.14 26.14 12.30
N PRO A 77 15.27 24.85 11.94
CA PRO A 77 16.49 24.34 11.34
C PRO A 77 16.78 25.01 10.00
N LEU A 78 18.04 25.35 9.73
CA LEU A 78 18.45 25.98 8.46
C LEU A 78 18.99 24.91 7.50
N LEU A 79 18.29 24.68 6.39
CA LEU A 79 18.64 23.65 5.42
C LEU A 79 20.02 23.93 4.78
N ILE A 80 20.90 22.92 4.78
CA ILE A 80 22.17 22.93 4.04
C ILE A 80 22.06 22.01 2.82
N HIS A 81 21.68 20.75 3.03
CA HIS A 81 21.50 19.76 1.97
C HIS A 81 20.23 18.93 2.19
N LYS A 82 19.49 18.67 1.11
CA LYS A 82 18.38 17.71 1.06
C LYS A 82 18.77 16.59 0.10
N GLY A 83 18.94 15.37 0.62
CA GLY A 83 19.58 14.26 -0.10
C GLY A 83 21.09 14.21 0.12
N LEU A 84 21.68 13.03 -0.08
CA LEU A 84 23.10 12.79 0.18
C LEU A 84 23.95 13.30 -1.01
N PRO A 85 24.94 14.18 -0.80
CA PRO A 85 25.83 14.62 -1.87
C PRO A 85 26.53 13.44 -2.56
N GLY A 86 26.59 13.48 -3.90
CA GLY A 86 27.08 12.36 -4.71
C GLY A 86 26.03 11.28 -5.02
N ALA A 87 24.82 11.39 -4.46
CA ALA A 87 23.67 10.50 -4.68
C ALA A 87 22.43 11.27 -5.19
N GLN A 88 22.63 12.29 -6.03
CA GLN A 88 21.55 13.23 -6.44
C GLN A 88 20.40 12.56 -7.19
N ASP A 89 20.69 11.46 -7.89
CA ASP A 89 19.69 10.66 -8.61
C ASP A 89 19.03 9.58 -7.72
N ASP A 90 19.38 9.49 -6.43
CA ASP A 90 18.78 8.53 -5.52
C ASP A 90 17.35 8.97 -5.17
N PRO A 91 16.31 8.19 -5.56
CA PRO A 91 14.93 8.54 -5.26
C PRO A 91 14.55 8.33 -3.79
N GLN A 92 15.47 7.85 -2.94
CA GLN A 92 15.21 7.53 -1.55
C GLN A 92 15.56 8.69 -0.61
N SER A 93 14.56 9.18 0.12
CA SER A 93 14.69 10.28 1.08
C SER A 93 15.39 9.83 2.37
N ARG A 94 16.72 9.65 2.32
CA ARG A 94 17.52 9.04 3.39
C ARG A 94 18.49 9.98 4.11
N TYR A 95 18.67 11.20 3.61
CA TYR A 95 19.63 12.15 4.17
C TYR A 95 19.09 13.57 4.15
N LEU A 96 19.36 14.30 5.24
CA LEU A 96 19.03 15.71 5.41
C LEU A 96 20.12 16.35 6.27
N GLU A 97 20.58 17.52 5.87
CA GLU A 97 21.62 18.28 6.58
C GLU A 97 21.13 19.69 6.89
N ALA A 98 21.30 20.13 8.12
CA ALA A 98 20.87 21.45 8.56
C ALA A 98 21.80 22.05 9.63
N ALA A 99 21.87 23.37 9.70
CA ALA A 99 22.45 24.08 10.83
C ALA A 99 21.39 24.36 11.90
N VAL A 100 21.65 23.96 13.14
CA VAL A 100 20.75 24.13 14.29
C VAL A 100 21.58 24.50 15.52
N HIS A 101 21.21 25.58 16.22
CA HIS A 101 21.90 26.02 17.46
C HIS A 101 23.44 26.13 17.33
N GLY A 102 23.94 26.43 16.14
CA GLY A 102 25.38 26.55 15.85
C GLY A 102 26.10 25.22 15.57
N VAL A 103 25.37 24.12 15.43
CA VAL A 103 25.88 22.79 15.07
C VAL A 103 25.36 22.41 13.69
N ILE A 104 26.22 21.82 12.85
CA ILE A 104 25.79 21.18 11.60
C ILE A 104 25.33 19.77 11.94
N VAL A 105 24.12 19.42 11.51
CA VAL A 105 23.46 18.16 11.84
C VAL A 105 23.18 17.42 10.54
N GLY A 106 23.84 16.28 10.34
CA GLY A 106 23.49 15.34 9.27
C GLY A 106 22.59 14.23 9.81
N CYS A 107 21.31 14.28 9.45
CA CYS A 107 20.33 13.25 9.79
C CYS A 107 20.27 12.18 8.69
N LEU A 108 20.50 10.92 9.04
CA LEU A 108 20.58 9.84 8.05
C LEU A 108 19.78 8.59 8.40
N TYR A 109 19.31 7.88 7.37
CA TYR A 109 18.70 6.56 7.46
C TYR A 109 19.36 5.62 6.44
N LEU A 110 20.41 4.93 6.88
CA LEU A 110 21.23 4.09 6.03
C LEU A 110 20.42 2.86 5.56
N PRO A 111 20.51 2.44 4.27
CA PRO A 111 19.74 1.31 3.78
C PRO A 111 19.96 0.01 4.57
N ASN A 112 18.88 -0.71 4.90
CA ASN A 112 18.96 -1.98 5.63
C ASN A 112 19.81 -3.04 4.90
N GLY A 113 19.56 -3.23 3.60
CA GLY A 113 20.35 -4.08 2.72
C GLY A 113 19.90 -5.55 2.61
N ASN A 114 18.89 -6.00 3.36
CA ASN A 114 18.39 -7.38 3.24
C ASN A 114 17.45 -7.59 2.04
N PRO A 115 17.45 -8.79 1.41
CA PRO A 115 18.33 -9.93 1.69
C PRO A 115 19.75 -9.72 1.14
N GLN A 116 20.73 -10.39 1.75
CA GLN A 116 22.13 -10.39 1.31
C GLN A 116 22.59 -11.82 0.94
N PRO A 117 23.38 -12.00 -0.13
CA PRO A 117 23.77 -10.97 -1.10
C PRO A 117 22.61 -10.61 -2.03
N GLY A 118 22.71 -9.49 -2.73
CA GLY A 118 21.75 -9.10 -3.77
C GLY A 118 21.65 -7.59 -3.99
N PRO A 119 20.80 -7.15 -4.93
CA PRO A 119 20.75 -5.74 -5.37
C PRO A 119 20.49 -4.73 -4.25
N LYS A 120 19.80 -5.13 -3.17
CA LYS A 120 19.57 -4.28 -2.00
C LYS A 120 20.82 -4.11 -1.15
N PHE A 121 21.63 -5.15 -1.02
CA PHE A 121 22.91 -5.09 -0.32
C PHE A 121 23.93 -4.29 -1.13
N ASP A 122 23.96 -4.47 -2.46
CA ASP A 122 24.80 -3.68 -3.36
C ASP A 122 24.45 -2.19 -3.27
N TYR A 123 23.15 -1.87 -3.25
CA TYR A 123 22.68 -0.49 -3.03
C TYR A 123 23.10 0.06 -1.67
N LYS A 124 22.99 -0.73 -0.59
CA LYS A 124 23.46 -0.33 0.75
C LYS A 124 24.93 0.06 0.72
N LEU A 125 25.80 -0.80 0.18
CA LEU A 125 27.24 -0.54 0.13
C LEU A 125 27.55 0.69 -0.72
N LYS A 126 26.93 0.83 -1.90
CA LYS A 126 27.09 2.02 -2.75
C LYS A 126 26.69 3.31 -2.03
N TRP A 127 25.55 3.31 -1.35
CA TRP A 127 25.06 4.45 -0.59
C TRP A 127 26.02 4.79 0.57
N PHE A 128 26.56 3.77 1.25
CA PHE A 128 27.51 3.95 2.32
C PHE A 128 28.83 4.57 1.84
N GLU A 129 29.34 4.17 0.67
CA GLU A 129 30.54 4.79 0.07
C GLU A 129 30.32 6.29 -0.21
N GLN A 130 29.13 6.67 -0.69
CA GLN A 130 28.77 8.08 -0.87
C GLN A 130 28.72 8.83 0.47
N LEU A 131 28.23 8.17 1.53
CA LEU A 131 28.22 8.75 2.88
C LEU A 131 29.66 8.95 3.40
N ILE A 132 30.55 7.97 3.22
CA ILE A 132 31.96 8.06 3.64
C ILE A 132 32.64 9.25 2.95
N ALA A 133 32.44 9.42 1.64
CA ALA A 133 33.01 10.53 0.89
C ALA A 133 32.48 11.90 1.37
N HIS A 134 31.17 12.03 1.60
CA HIS A 134 30.59 13.28 2.11
C HIS A 134 31.02 13.56 3.56
N ALA A 135 31.04 12.53 4.41
CA ALA A 135 31.41 12.63 5.82
C ALA A 135 32.84 13.13 6.01
N GLU A 136 33.78 12.83 5.09
CA GLU A 136 35.15 13.35 5.16
C GLU A 136 35.17 14.90 5.08
N THR A 137 34.29 15.48 4.26
CA THR A 137 34.16 16.94 4.15
C THR A 137 33.61 17.58 5.42
N LEU A 138 32.65 16.90 6.07
CA LEU A 138 32.03 17.32 7.31
C LEU A 138 32.97 17.13 8.51
N GLN A 139 33.78 16.07 8.50
CA GLN A 139 34.79 15.80 9.51
C GLN A 139 35.82 16.93 9.55
N ALA A 140 36.27 17.37 8.36
CA ALA A 140 37.26 18.43 8.19
C ALA A 140 36.72 19.84 8.46
N SER A 141 35.41 19.99 8.70
CA SER A 141 34.77 21.27 8.97
C SER A 141 35.29 21.91 10.26
N GLU A 142 35.55 23.22 10.21
CA GLU A 142 35.87 24.01 11.40
C GLU A 142 34.63 24.26 12.29
N HIS A 143 33.44 23.90 11.81
CA HIS A 143 32.21 23.96 12.57
C HIS A 143 31.98 22.67 13.38
N PRO A 144 31.27 22.74 14.52
CA PRO A 144 30.85 21.53 15.22
C PRO A 144 29.83 20.77 14.37
N VAL A 145 30.07 19.48 14.17
CA VAL A 145 29.23 18.61 13.35
C VAL A 145 28.85 17.34 14.09
N VAL A 146 27.59 16.92 13.93
CA VAL A 146 27.09 15.62 14.33
C VAL A 146 26.44 14.90 13.14
N LEU A 147 26.80 13.64 12.93
CA LEU A 147 26.05 12.72 12.07
C LEU A 147 25.22 11.80 12.97
N ALA A 148 23.90 11.89 12.85
CA ALA A 148 22.95 11.23 13.73
C ALA A 148 21.93 10.44 12.92
N GLY A 149 21.69 9.18 13.29
CA GLY A 149 20.74 8.36 12.55
C GLY A 149 20.77 6.88 12.89
N ASP A 150 19.90 6.14 12.21
CA ASP A 150 19.94 4.68 12.13
C ASP A 150 20.86 4.28 10.98
N TYR A 151 21.99 3.67 11.35
CA TYR A 151 23.02 3.25 10.42
C TYR A 151 22.77 1.85 9.87
N ASN A 152 21.77 1.10 10.36
CA ASN A 152 21.55 -0.29 9.94
C ASN A 152 22.85 -1.11 9.86
N VAL A 153 23.75 -0.93 10.84
CA VAL A 153 25.03 -1.63 10.96
C VAL A 153 25.24 -1.95 12.43
N VAL A 154 25.61 -3.19 12.73
CA VAL A 154 26.05 -3.60 14.07
C VAL A 154 27.59 -3.60 14.06
N PRO A 155 28.27 -2.60 14.66
CA PRO A 155 29.71 -2.42 14.48
C PRO A 155 30.54 -3.60 14.99
N THR A 156 30.23 -4.08 16.19
CA THR A 156 30.97 -5.16 16.86
C THR A 156 30.03 -6.18 17.51
N ASP A 157 30.58 -7.29 17.98
CA ASP A 157 29.79 -8.30 18.70
C ASP A 157 29.34 -7.84 20.10
N LEU A 158 29.89 -6.74 20.63
CA LEU A 158 29.36 -6.07 21.83
C LEU A 158 28.04 -5.36 21.56
N ASP A 159 27.75 -5.04 20.30
CA ASP A 159 26.60 -4.26 19.87
C ASP A 159 25.36 -5.11 19.57
N ILE A 160 25.41 -6.41 19.90
CA ILE A 160 24.31 -7.35 19.69
C ILE A 160 24.25 -8.38 20.82
N TYR A 161 23.04 -8.77 21.20
CA TYR A 161 22.84 -9.78 22.25
C TYR A 161 23.32 -11.19 21.84
N ASN A 162 23.11 -11.58 20.58
CA ASN A 162 23.51 -12.87 20.00
C ASN A 162 23.76 -12.75 18.49
N THR A 163 25.00 -12.98 18.07
CA THR A 163 25.43 -12.89 16.67
C THR A 163 24.92 -14.02 15.80
N ARG A 164 24.75 -15.24 16.35
CA ARG A 164 24.48 -16.45 15.55
C ARG A 164 23.19 -16.38 14.74
N SER A 165 22.14 -15.77 15.29
CA SER A 165 20.85 -15.65 14.61
C SER A 165 20.82 -14.57 13.53
N TRP A 166 21.87 -13.75 13.44
CA TRP A 166 21.97 -12.59 12.54
C TRP A 166 23.09 -12.71 11.51
N LEU A 167 23.77 -13.87 11.43
CA LEU A 167 24.90 -14.08 10.52
C LEU A 167 24.56 -13.89 9.03
N LYS A 168 23.29 -14.07 8.66
CA LYS A 168 22.81 -13.86 7.28
C LYS A 168 22.22 -12.46 7.06
N ASP A 169 22.16 -11.65 8.11
CA ASP A 169 21.59 -10.31 8.03
C ASP A 169 22.62 -9.32 7.49
N ALA A 170 22.19 -8.44 6.58
CA ALA A 170 22.98 -7.35 6.02
C ALA A 170 23.64 -6.45 7.08
N LEU A 171 23.06 -6.33 8.28
CA LEU A 171 23.59 -5.49 9.37
C LEU A 171 24.90 -6.01 9.97
N LEU A 172 25.16 -7.33 9.89
CA LEU A 172 26.33 -7.99 10.48
C LEU A 172 27.37 -8.41 9.45
N GLN A 173 27.13 -8.15 8.16
CA GLN A 173 28.07 -8.57 7.13
C GLN A 173 29.40 -7.84 7.26
N PRO A 174 30.54 -8.53 7.00
CA PRO A 174 31.86 -7.93 7.07
C PRO A 174 31.97 -6.62 6.30
N GLU A 175 31.38 -6.55 5.10
CA GLU A 175 31.43 -5.38 4.23
C GLU A 175 30.70 -4.17 4.85
N SER A 176 29.56 -4.40 5.52
CA SER A 176 28.85 -3.33 6.23
C SER A 176 29.63 -2.82 7.45
N ARG A 177 30.28 -3.73 8.19
CA ARG A 177 31.14 -3.37 9.34
C ARG A 177 32.39 -2.63 8.87
N GLU A 178 32.99 -3.04 7.75
CA GLU A 178 34.16 -2.41 7.16
C GLU A 178 33.87 -0.96 6.72
N CYS A 179 32.74 -0.72 6.04
CA CYS A 179 32.33 0.65 5.70
C CYS A 179 32.17 1.53 6.96
N PHE A 180 31.57 1.01 8.03
CA PHE A 180 31.41 1.75 9.28
C PHE A 180 32.74 2.04 9.96
N HIS A 181 33.68 1.08 10.00
CA HIS A 181 35.02 1.32 10.54
C HIS A 181 35.80 2.34 9.70
N ARG A 182 35.72 2.26 8.36
CA ARG A 182 36.34 3.26 7.47
C ARG A 182 35.79 4.66 7.70
N LEU A 183 34.50 4.79 8.01
CA LEU A 183 33.92 6.06 8.42
C LEU A 183 34.56 6.56 9.72
N LEU A 184 34.68 5.71 10.75
CA LEU A 184 35.32 6.08 12.01
C LEU A 184 36.82 6.40 11.87
N ASP A 185 37.53 5.72 10.97
CA ASP A 185 38.96 5.93 10.69
C ASP A 185 39.27 7.34 10.17
N GLN A 186 38.27 8.08 9.68
CA GLN A 186 38.39 9.51 9.37
C GLN A 186 38.59 10.37 10.64
N GLY A 187 38.40 9.81 11.84
CA GLY A 187 38.50 10.51 13.12
C GLY A 187 37.17 10.95 13.72
N TRP A 188 36.06 10.36 13.29
CA TRP A 188 34.75 10.55 13.94
C TRP A 188 34.70 9.84 15.29
N ILE A 189 34.11 10.49 16.30
CA ILE A 189 33.89 9.89 17.62
C ILE A 189 32.46 9.34 17.72
N ASP A 190 32.32 8.01 17.84
CA ASP A 190 31.05 7.37 18.24
C ASP A 190 30.78 7.67 19.72
N SER A 191 29.91 8.65 19.97
CA SER A 191 29.67 9.22 21.29
C SER A 191 29.26 8.22 22.37
N VAL A 192 28.36 7.29 22.05
CA VAL A 192 27.87 6.28 23.00
C VAL A 192 28.99 5.30 23.34
N ARG A 193 29.70 4.78 22.33
CA ARG A 193 30.80 3.85 22.55
C ARG A 193 32.00 4.52 23.22
N HIS A 194 32.23 5.81 22.98
CA HIS A 194 33.30 6.58 23.63
C HIS A 194 33.07 6.70 25.14
N LEU A 195 31.84 6.99 25.57
CA LEU A 195 31.51 7.11 27.00
C LEU A 195 31.33 5.74 27.69
N TYR A 196 30.85 4.74 26.96
CA TYR A 196 30.59 3.40 27.48
C TYR A 196 31.33 2.32 26.67
N PRO A 197 32.69 2.28 26.74
CA PRO A 197 33.51 1.43 25.88
C PRO A 197 33.24 -0.06 26.05
N GLU A 198 32.92 -0.50 27.26
CA GLU A 198 32.73 -1.92 27.60
C GLU A 198 31.27 -2.31 27.84
N GLU A 199 30.36 -1.33 27.86
CA GLU A 199 28.95 -1.63 28.16
C GLU A 199 28.18 -2.07 26.92
N ARG A 200 27.20 -2.96 27.15
CA ARG A 200 26.23 -3.36 26.13
C ARG A 200 25.06 -2.39 26.18
N VAL A 201 25.14 -1.37 25.33
CA VAL A 201 24.05 -0.42 25.10
C VAL A 201 23.31 -0.86 23.85
N TYR A 202 21.98 -0.96 23.91
CA TYR A 202 21.13 -1.28 22.76
C TYR A 202 20.20 -0.11 22.47
N THR A 203 19.87 0.07 21.20
CA THR A 203 19.01 1.14 20.68
C THR A 203 17.80 0.60 19.93
N TYR A 204 17.85 -0.68 19.52
CA TYR A 204 16.82 -1.38 18.77
C TYR A 204 16.49 -2.75 19.40
N TRP A 205 15.19 -3.09 19.42
CA TRP A 205 14.66 -4.38 19.84
C TRP A 205 13.45 -4.77 18.98
N ASP A 206 13.62 -5.84 18.19
CA ASP A 206 12.53 -6.38 17.38
C ASP A 206 11.31 -6.80 18.24
N TYR A 207 10.16 -6.90 17.59
CA TYR A 207 8.89 -7.23 18.26
C TYR A 207 8.75 -8.72 18.63
N PHE A 208 9.71 -9.56 18.27
CA PHE A 208 9.62 -11.00 18.42
C PHE A 208 10.32 -11.48 19.70
N ARG A 209 10.01 -12.72 20.09
CA ARG A 209 10.77 -13.51 21.10
C ARG A 209 11.01 -12.83 22.47
N GLN A 210 10.22 -11.81 22.79
CA GLN A 210 10.37 -10.99 24.00
C GLN A 210 11.76 -10.32 24.08
N HIS A 211 12.33 -9.92 22.94
CA HIS A 211 13.66 -9.31 22.89
C HIS A 211 13.74 -8.01 23.70
N TRP A 212 12.68 -7.19 23.71
CA TRP A 212 12.59 -6.05 24.61
C TRP A 212 12.68 -6.46 26.11
N GLN A 213 11.85 -7.40 26.56
CA GLN A 213 11.79 -7.81 27.96
C GLN A 213 13.07 -8.49 28.46
N LYS A 214 13.79 -9.16 27.56
CA LYS A 214 15.08 -9.79 27.86
C LYS A 214 16.28 -8.87 27.61
N ASN A 215 16.02 -7.62 27.24
CA ASN A 215 17.03 -6.67 26.77
C ASN A 215 17.98 -7.29 25.73
N SER A 216 17.42 -8.02 24.77
CA SER A 216 18.14 -8.70 23.68
C SER A 216 18.10 -7.83 22.42
N GLY A 217 18.89 -6.77 22.38
CA GLY A 217 18.81 -5.74 21.34
C GLY A 217 20.04 -5.65 20.42
N LEU A 218 20.01 -4.64 19.56
CA LEU A 218 21.10 -4.18 18.70
C LEU A 218 21.42 -2.71 18.99
N ARG A 219 22.68 -2.30 18.82
CA ARG A 219 23.07 -0.90 18.72
C ARG A 219 23.32 -0.55 17.27
N ILE A 220 22.37 0.18 16.68
CA ILE A 220 22.41 0.58 15.27
C ILE A 220 22.09 2.07 15.08
N ASP A 221 21.67 2.76 16.14
CA ASP A 221 21.48 4.21 16.16
C ASP A 221 22.74 4.86 16.74
N HIS A 222 23.37 5.76 15.98
CA HIS A 222 24.65 6.38 16.35
C HIS A 222 24.58 7.89 16.23
N LEU A 223 25.35 8.57 17.09
CA LEU A 223 25.66 10.00 16.98
C LEU A 223 27.18 10.15 16.91
N LEU A 224 27.70 10.41 15.71
CA LEU A 224 29.12 10.57 15.44
C LEU A 224 29.50 12.05 15.50
N LEU A 225 30.56 12.39 16.25
CA LEU A 225 31.00 13.76 16.47
C LEU A 225 32.31 14.04 15.76
N ASN A 226 32.40 15.19 15.10
CA ASN A 226 33.66 15.64 14.53
C ASN A 226 34.62 16.14 15.64
N PRO A 227 35.92 16.36 15.33
CA PRO A 227 36.91 16.78 16.32
C PRO A 227 36.59 18.11 17.01
N VAL A 228 35.76 18.97 16.40
CA VAL A 228 35.34 20.24 16.99
C VAL A 228 34.28 20.03 18.08
N LEU A 229 33.30 19.16 17.85
CA LEU A 229 32.21 18.91 18.78
C LEU A 229 32.56 17.88 19.86
N ALA A 230 33.38 16.87 19.54
CA ALA A 230 33.70 15.76 20.45
C ALA A 230 34.23 16.19 21.84
N PRO A 231 35.12 17.19 21.99
CA PRO A 231 35.59 17.64 23.31
C PRO A 231 34.49 18.22 24.21
N HIS A 232 33.34 18.57 23.62
CA HIS A 232 32.21 19.14 24.33
C HIS A 232 31.21 18.08 24.80
N LEU A 233 31.36 16.81 24.41
CA LEU A 233 30.54 15.68 24.87
C LEU A 233 30.61 15.56 26.39
N LYS A 234 29.45 15.56 27.04
CA LYS A 234 29.29 15.46 28.51
C LYS A 234 28.62 14.17 28.92
N ASN A 235 27.60 13.75 28.18
CA ASN A 235 26.82 12.57 28.51
C ASN A 235 26.22 11.95 27.26
N ALA A 236 25.82 10.69 27.34
CA ALA A 236 25.04 9.99 26.34
C ALA A 236 24.11 8.97 27.00
N GLY A 237 23.03 8.61 26.33
CA GLY A 237 22.07 7.65 26.84
C GLY A 237 21.05 7.18 25.81
N VAL A 238 20.20 6.26 26.26
CA VAL A 238 19.06 5.75 25.50
C VAL A 238 17.83 5.86 26.37
N ASP A 239 16.80 6.56 25.89
CA ASP A 239 15.52 6.70 26.56
C ASP A 239 14.67 5.44 26.35
N ALA A 240 15.19 4.30 26.81
CA ALA A 240 14.62 2.98 26.56
C ALA A 240 13.20 2.83 27.10
N TRP A 241 12.78 3.66 28.06
CA TRP A 241 11.40 3.69 28.55
C TRP A 241 10.38 3.92 27.42
N VAL A 242 10.74 4.68 26.38
CA VAL A 242 9.88 4.93 25.21
C VAL A 242 9.56 3.62 24.47
N ARG A 243 10.48 2.66 24.45
CA ARG A 243 10.27 1.33 23.87
C ARG A 243 9.29 0.47 24.69
N GLY A 244 9.06 0.83 25.95
CA GLY A 244 8.12 0.19 26.86
C GLY A 244 6.68 0.72 26.77
N GLU A 245 6.46 1.82 26.05
CA GLU A 245 5.14 2.44 25.89
C GLU A 245 4.20 1.64 24.98
N GLU A 246 2.94 2.05 24.89
CA GLU A 246 1.99 1.45 23.95
C GLU A 246 2.31 1.84 22.50
N HIS A 247 2.17 0.89 21.57
CA HIS A 247 2.49 1.09 20.14
C HIS A 247 3.88 1.70 19.87
N PRO A 248 4.95 1.24 20.56
CA PRO A 248 6.24 1.91 20.50
C PRO A 248 6.93 1.65 19.16
N SER A 249 7.89 2.49 18.79
CA SER A 249 8.89 2.10 17.79
C SER A 249 9.68 0.89 18.30
N ASP A 250 10.23 0.09 17.40
CA ASP A 250 11.24 -0.94 17.71
C ASP A 250 12.59 -0.34 18.09
N HIS A 251 12.80 0.95 17.82
CA HIS A 251 13.92 1.74 18.33
C HIS A 251 13.54 2.52 19.61
N ALA A 252 14.55 2.95 20.36
CA ALA A 252 14.43 3.94 21.42
C ALA A 252 15.27 5.19 21.09
N PRO A 253 14.84 6.39 21.51
CA PRO A 253 15.62 7.60 21.28
C PRO A 253 17.01 7.49 21.93
N THR A 254 18.04 7.72 21.13
CA THR A 254 19.45 7.72 21.57
C THR A 254 19.94 9.15 21.55
N TRP A 255 20.59 9.61 22.62
CA TRP A 255 20.90 11.02 22.79
C TRP A 255 22.29 11.26 23.38
N ILE A 256 22.77 12.48 23.18
CA ILE A 256 23.98 13.04 23.79
C ILE A 256 23.68 14.41 24.40
N GLU A 257 24.49 14.79 25.38
CA GLU A 257 24.56 16.16 25.89
C GLU A 257 25.93 16.76 25.58
N VAL A 258 25.94 17.97 25.01
CA VAL A 258 27.15 18.73 24.70
C VAL A 258 27.11 20.11 25.37
N ALA A 259 28.26 20.61 25.83
CA ALA A 259 28.33 21.92 26.47
C ALA A 259 28.11 23.07 25.46
N SER A 260 27.24 24.04 25.79
CA SER A 260 26.85 25.15 24.88
C SER A 260 27.91 26.19 24.57
N SER A 261 29.00 26.27 25.34
CA SER A 261 30.08 27.22 25.08
C SER A 261 31.04 26.69 24.02
N LEU A 262 30.62 26.68 22.76
CA LEU A 262 31.53 26.57 21.63
C LEU A 262 32.27 27.91 21.50
N PRO A 263 33.61 27.98 21.65
CA PRO A 263 34.31 29.25 21.73
C PRO A 263 34.25 30.00 20.39
N ARG A 264 33.53 31.13 20.36
CA ARG A 264 33.68 32.15 19.31
C ARG A 264 35.11 32.71 19.36
N LYS A 265 35.98 32.34 18.41
CA LYS A 265 37.16 33.16 18.12
C LYS A 265 36.68 34.54 17.68
N ARG A 266 36.78 35.53 18.58
CA ARG A 266 36.61 36.95 18.28
C ARG A 266 37.77 37.39 17.38
N THR A 267 37.58 37.38 16.07
CA THR A 267 38.41 38.18 15.16
C THR A 267 37.88 39.62 15.18
N ALA A 268 38.61 40.49 15.87
CA ALA A 268 38.37 41.92 15.89
C ALA A 268 38.61 42.52 14.50
N VAL A 269 37.55 42.94 13.81
CA VAL A 269 37.66 43.72 12.58
C VAL A 269 37.93 45.19 12.96
N GLN A 270 39.19 45.60 12.86
CA GLN A 270 39.56 47.01 12.87
C GLN A 270 39.38 47.61 11.46
N LYS A 271 38.53 48.64 11.40
CA LYS A 271 38.43 49.58 10.28
C LYS A 271 39.77 50.29 10.07
N LYS A 272 40.36 50.19 8.88
CA LYS A 272 41.23 51.25 8.33
C LYS A 272 40.93 51.47 6.85
N ARG A 273 40.79 52.76 6.52
CA ARG A 273 40.57 53.33 5.19
C ARG A 273 41.91 53.60 4.49
N SER A 274 41.79 53.63 3.15
CA SER A 274 42.57 54.35 2.13
C SER A 274 44.00 53.91 1.77
N GLY A 275 44.15 53.49 0.50
CA GLY A 275 44.85 54.32 -0.48
C GLY A 275 45.82 53.64 -1.45
N LYS A 276 45.42 53.60 -2.75
CA LYS A 276 46.24 53.69 -4.00
C LYS A 276 47.28 52.58 -4.25
N SER A 277 47.61 52.11 -5.46
CA SER A 277 47.16 52.27 -6.85
C SER A 277 47.96 51.24 -7.66
N ALA A 278 47.36 50.56 -8.65
CA ALA A 278 48.00 50.21 -9.92
C ALA A 278 46.96 49.63 -10.90
N VAL A 279 46.92 50.18 -12.10
CA VAL A 279 46.08 49.81 -13.26
C VAL A 279 47.00 49.15 -14.33
N PRO A 280 46.53 48.66 -15.50
CA PRO A 280 46.20 47.25 -15.78
C PRO A 280 46.94 46.65 -17.01
N ASN A 281 46.88 45.32 -17.18
CA ASN A 281 46.69 44.53 -18.43
C ASN A 281 47.46 43.19 -18.40
N PRO A 282 47.11 42.19 -19.24
CA PRO A 282 45.86 41.97 -19.98
C PRO A 282 45.18 40.63 -19.59
N ALA A 283 43.94 40.48 -20.04
CA ALA A 283 43.10 39.31 -19.81
C ALA A 283 43.75 37.99 -20.26
N GLU A 284 43.96 37.09 -19.31
CA GLU A 284 44.10 35.66 -19.55
C GLU A 284 42.70 35.03 -19.45
N LYS A 285 42.30 34.34 -20.52
CA LYS A 285 40.97 33.73 -20.66
C LYS A 285 40.69 32.74 -19.51
N PRO A 286 39.50 32.76 -18.89
CA PRO A 286 39.09 31.66 -18.02
C PRO A 286 39.05 30.36 -18.85
N PRO A 287 39.52 29.23 -18.30
CA PRO A 287 39.37 27.94 -18.96
C PRO A 287 37.88 27.68 -19.19
N ALA A 288 37.57 27.24 -20.41
CA ALA A 288 36.22 26.95 -20.86
C ALA A 288 35.52 26.04 -19.86
N SER A 289 34.29 26.43 -19.52
CA SER A 289 33.31 25.56 -18.85
C SER A 289 33.32 24.17 -19.48
N PRO A 290 33.20 23.09 -18.70
CA PRO A 290 33.02 21.77 -19.27
C PRO A 290 31.81 21.84 -20.20
N ALA A 291 31.98 21.31 -21.41
CA ALA A 291 31.02 21.36 -22.49
C ALA A 291 29.62 21.00 -21.96
N ARG A 292 28.63 21.83 -22.31
CA ARG A 292 27.22 21.46 -22.26
C ARG A 292 27.09 20.04 -22.82
N SER A 293 26.61 19.11 -22.00
CA SER A 293 26.07 17.84 -22.45
C SER A 293 25.20 18.09 -23.67
N GLY A 294 25.44 17.32 -24.74
CA GLY A 294 24.97 17.60 -26.09
C GLY A 294 23.48 17.93 -26.18
N GLN A 295 23.11 18.77 -27.15
CA GLN A 295 21.72 18.91 -27.58
C GLN A 295 21.14 17.50 -27.81
N PRO A 296 19.90 17.22 -27.37
CA PRO A 296 19.32 15.91 -27.60
C PRO A 296 19.29 15.69 -29.11
N GLN A 297 19.74 14.53 -29.56
CA GLN A 297 19.74 14.22 -30.98
C GLN A 297 18.29 13.96 -31.40
N LEU A 298 17.58 15.01 -31.85
CA LEU A 298 16.21 14.94 -32.36
C LEU A 298 16.21 14.34 -33.77
N THR A 299 16.34 13.01 -33.83
CA THR A 299 16.34 12.27 -35.10
C THR A 299 14.98 12.42 -35.79
N ASN A 300 14.99 12.67 -37.11
CA ASN A 300 13.80 12.92 -37.93
C ASN A 300 13.03 14.22 -37.67
N ALA A 301 13.54 15.16 -36.87
CA ALA A 301 12.93 16.48 -36.75
C ALA A 301 12.98 17.24 -38.09
N GLN A 302 11.85 17.80 -38.52
CA GLN A 302 11.74 18.51 -39.81
C GLN A 302 11.35 19.97 -39.58
N PRO A 303 11.98 20.94 -40.27
CA PRO A 303 11.48 22.31 -40.28
C PRO A 303 10.05 22.36 -40.81
N SER A 304 9.15 23.01 -40.08
CA SER A 304 7.73 23.08 -40.46
C SER A 304 7.06 24.33 -39.88
N ALA A 305 6.06 24.84 -40.58
CA ALA A 305 5.20 25.89 -40.04
C ALA A 305 4.35 25.33 -38.90
N LEU A 306 4.17 26.11 -37.82
CA LEU A 306 3.35 25.71 -36.68
C LEU A 306 1.89 25.52 -37.12
N PRO A 307 1.29 24.33 -36.97
CA PRO A 307 -0.09 24.10 -37.34
C PRO A 307 -1.06 24.98 -36.54
N GLU A 308 -2.14 25.43 -37.19
CA GLU A 308 -3.21 26.18 -36.53
C GLU A 308 -3.97 25.32 -35.51
N SER A 309 -4.11 24.02 -35.80
CA SER A 309 -4.73 23.05 -34.91
C SER A 309 -3.96 21.73 -34.91
N LEU A 310 -3.97 21.04 -33.77
CA LEU A 310 -3.38 19.72 -33.62
C LEU A 310 -4.28 18.88 -32.73
N LYS A 311 -4.66 17.68 -33.19
CA LYS A 311 -5.42 16.72 -32.37
C LYS A 311 -4.45 15.86 -31.56
N PRO A 312 -4.77 15.57 -30.28
CA PRO A 312 -3.90 14.76 -29.44
C PRO A 312 -3.89 13.29 -29.88
N GLU A 313 -2.79 12.60 -29.58
CA GLU A 313 -2.73 11.14 -29.64
C GLU A 313 -3.60 10.49 -28.56
N LEU A 314 -4.31 9.41 -28.92
CA LEU A 314 -5.22 8.71 -28.00
C LEU A 314 -4.71 7.32 -27.66
N ALA A 315 -4.56 7.03 -26.37
CA ALA A 315 -4.10 5.74 -25.89
C ALA A 315 -5.15 4.63 -26.02
N THR A 316 -4.72 3.39 -26.25
CA THR A 316 -5.55 2.17 -26.32
C THR A 316 -5.64 1.48 -24.96
N LEU A 317 -6.85 1.11 -24.50
CA LEU A 317 -7.02 0.35 -23.26
C LEU A 317 -6.56 -1.10 -23.47
N VAL A 318 -5.71 -1.61 -22.58
CA VAL A 318 -5.23 -3.00 -22.59
C VAL A 318 -5.38 -3.62 -21.19
N ASP A 319 -5.49 -4.95 -21.13
CA ASP A 319 -5.66 -5.69 -19.86
C ASP A 319 -4.36 -5.93 -19.09
N SER A 320 -3.23 -5.93 -19.80
CA SER A 320 -1.90 -6.12 -19.22
C SER A 320 -0.85 -5.41 -20.06
N ALA A 321 0.31 -5.14 -19.44
CA ALA A 321 1.44 -4.53 -20.10
C ALA A 321 1.95 -5.48 -21.22
N PRO A 322 2.00 -5.02 -22.50
CA PRO A 322 2.51 -5.82 -23.60
C PRO A 322 4.03 -6.02 -23.52
N GLU A 323 4.53 -7.07 -24.16
CA GLU A 323 5.97 -7.32 -24.31
C GLU A 323 6.66 -6.22 -25.16
N GLY A 324 7.96 -6.01 -24.92
CA GLY A 324 8.81 -5.06 -25.64
C GLY A 324 9.30 -3.88 -24.79
N ASP A 325 9.94 -2.91 -25.45
CA ASP A 325 10.45 -1.70 -24.79
C ASP A 325 9.36 -0.62 -24.69
N TRP A 326 8.91 -0.38 -23.46
CA TRP A 326 7.86 0.56 -23.13
C TRP A 326 8.26 1.43 -21.94
N ARG A 327 7.91 2.71 -21.99
CA ARG A 327 8.05 3.66 -20.87
C ARG A 327 6.69 3.91 -20.26
N TYR A 328 6.59 3.84 -18.94
CA TYR A 328 5.32 3.99 -18.22
C TYR A 328 5.33 5.26 -17.36
N GLU A 329 4.26 6.03 -17.45
CA GLU A 329 4.01 7.23 -16.63
C GLU A 329 2.64 7.13 -15.95
N VAL A 330 2.39 8.00 -14.97
CA VAL A 330 1.09 8.05 -14.28
C VAL A 330 -0.01 8.40 -15.28
N LYS A 331 -1.10 7.63 -15.26
CA LYS A 331 -2.34 8.07 -15.89
C LYS A 331 -3.03 9.06 -14.96
N PHE A 332 -2.97 10.32 -15.34
CA PHE A 332 -3.75 11.38 -14.71
C PHE A 332 -5.25 11.23 -15.02
N ASP A 333 -6.01 11.88 -14.14
CA ASP A 333 -7.47 11.91 -14.15
C ASP A 333 -7.95 13.37 -14.16
N GLY A 334 -7.83 14.00 -15.33
CA GLY A 334 -8.10 15.42 -15.51
C GLY A 334 -8.63 15.80 -16.89
N TYR A 335 -8.48 17.07 -17.25
CA TYR A 335 -8.78 17.55 -18.60
C TYR A 335 -7.52 17.58 -19.46
N ARG A 336 -7.54 16.87 -20.59
CA ARG A 336 -6.47 16.93 -21.59
C ARG A 336 -6.43 18.31 -22.24
N ILE A 337 -5.28 18.98 -22.14
CA ILE A 337 -5.05 20.31 -22.70
C ILE A 337 -3.89 20.26 -23.69
N MET A 338 -4.06 20.91 -24.83
CA MET A 338 -3.05 21.16 -25.85
C MET A 338 -2.67 22.64 -25.80
N ALA A 339 -1.45 22.94 -25.37
CA ALA A 339 -0.95 24.32 -25.34
C ALA A 339 -0.26 24.67 -26.65
N ARG A 340 -0.76 25.69 -27.33
CA ARG A 340 -0.14 26.27 -28.53
C ARG A 340 0.61 27.52 -28.12
N VAL A 341 1.90 27.56 -28.42
CA VAL A 341 2.72 28.77 -28.33
C VAL A 341 3.02 29.25 -29.74
N ASP A 342 2.74 30.51 -30.03
CA ASP A 342 3.02 31.12 -31.33
C ASP A 342 3.51 32.55 -31.14
N LYS A 343 4.79 32.77 -31.43
CA LYS A 343 5.49 34.03 -31.20
C LYS A 343 5.31 34.52 -29.75
N GLY A 344 5.47 33.59 -28.79
CA GLY A 344 5.30 33.84 -27.36
C GLY A 344 3.85 34.00 -26.87
N LYS A 345 2.84 33.95 -27.75
CA LYS A 345 1.42 33.95 -27.34
C LYS A 345 0.94 32.54 -27.06
N VAL A 346 0.41 32.32 -25.86
CA VAL A 346 -0.09 31.01 -25.42
C VAL A 346 -1.60 30.93 -25.58
N ARG A 347 -2.07 29.83 -26.17
CA ARG A 347 -3.48 29.43 -26.16
C ARG A 347 -3.61 28.00 -25.68
N LEU A 348 -4.58 27.75 -24.81
CA LEU A 348 -4.83 26.44 -24.20
C LEU A 348 -6.11 25.84 -24.78
N PHE A 349 -5.99 24.75 -25.53
CA PHE A 349 -7.11 24.10 -26.18
C PHE A 349 -7.48 22.81 -25.48
N THR A 350 -8.76 22.53 -25.31
CA THR A 350 -9.21 21.20 -24.88
C THR A 350 -8.92 20.15 -25.96
N ARG A 351 -9.05 18.87 -25.60
CA ARG A 351 -9.00 17.74 -26.55
C ARG A 351 -9.78 17.95 -27.86
N ASN A 352 -10.91 18.66 -27.83
CA ASN A 352 -11.75 18.91 -28.99
C ASN A 352 -11.56 20.29 -29.63
N GLY A 353 -10.52 21.03 -29.22
CA GLY A 353 -10.13 22.31 -29.83
C GLY A 353 -10.84 23.53 -29.27
N HIS A 354 -11.55 23.42 -28.14
CA HIS A 354 -12.14 24.60 -27.49
C HIS A 354 -11.08 25.40 -26.76
N ASP A 355 -11.06 26.72 -26.97
CA ASP A 355 -10.12 27.62 -26.32
C ASP A 355 -10.54 27.86 -24.86
N TRP A 356 -9.73 27.35 -23.93
CA TRP A 356 -9.88 27.46 -22.47
C TRP A 356 -8.83 28.39 -21.85
N THR A 357 -8.12 29.19 -22.65
CA THR A 357 -7.09 30.12 -22.15
C THR A 357 -7.63 31.04 -21.05
N HIS A 358 -8.86 31.54 -21.21
CA HIS A 358 -9.53 32.40 -20.22
C HIS A 358 -9.86 31.71 -18.90
N LYS A 359 -9.93 30.36 -18.87
CA LYS A 359 -10.19 29.57 -17.65
C LYS A 359 -8.93 29.14 -16.93
N LEU A 360 -7.77 29.25 -17.60
CA LEU A 360 -6.47 28.79 -17.13
C LEU A 360 -5.41 29.89 -17.29
N PRO A 361 -5.67 31.13 -16.82
CA PRO A 361 -4.76 32.25 -17.02
C PRO A 361 -3.39 32.02 -16.36
N ARG A 362 -3.33 31.40 -15.17
CA ARG A 362 -2.06 31.08 -14.50
C ARG A 362 -1.18 30.13 -15.33
N GLN A 363 -1.77 29.05 -15.84
CA GLN A 363 -1.02 28.05 -16.64
C GLN A 363 -0.59 28.64 -17.98
N ALA A 364 -1.43 29.47 -18.61
CA ALA A 364 -1.06 30.18 -19.84
C ALA A 364 0.14 31.13 -19.61
N GLN A 365 0.16 31.84 -18.48
CA GLN A 365 1.29 32.69 -18.08
C GLN A 365 2.56 31.88 -17.79
N ALA A 366 2.43 30.77 -17.07
CA ALA A 366 3.57 29.90 -16.78
C ALA A 366 4.21 29.35 -18.06
N ILE A 367 3.42 28.92 -19.05
CA ILE A 367 3.95 28.47 -20.36
C ILE A 367 4.61 29.62 -21.12
N ALA A 368 4.06 30.83 -21.03
CA ALA A 368 4.68 32.00 -21.65
C ALA A 368 6.06 32.30 -21.02
N GLY A 369 6.22 32.02 -19.72
CA GLY A 369 7.48 32.12 -18.99
C GLY A 369 8.57 31.16 -19.47
N LEU A 370 8.23 30.08 -20.18
CA LEU A 370 9.20 29.18 -20.83
C LEU A 370 9.92 29.84 -22.02
N ALA A 371 9.48 31.02 -22.46
CA ALA A 371 10.08 31.81 -23.53
C ALA A 371 10.26 31.07 -24.88
N LEU A 372 9.35 30.13 -25.17
CA LEU A 372 9.34 29.38 -26.44
C LEU A 372 8.90 30.28 -27.61
N THR A 373 9.54 30.13 -28.76
CA THR A 373 9.18 30.88 -29.98
C THR A 373 7.91 30.31 -30.61
N SER A 374 7.83 28.98 -30.70
CA SER A 374 6.62 28.28 -31.16
C SER A 374 6.59 26.85 -30.62
N ALA A 375 5.43 26.36 -30.21
CA ALA A 375 5.32 24.98 -29.71
C ALA A 375 3.88 24.46 -29.74
N TRP A 376 3.77 23.13 -29.75
CA TRP A 376 2.59 22.42 -29.27
C TRP A 376 3.03 21.53 -28.12
N LEU A 377 2.47 21.76 -26.94
CA LEU A 377 2.71 20.94 -25.74
C LEU A 377 1.44 20.16 -25.41
N ASP A 378 1.61 18.88 -25.08
CA ASP A 378 0.53 17.97 -24.77
C ASP A 378 0.61 17.54 -23.30
N GLY A 379 -0.50 17.71 -22.60
CA GLY A 379 -0.55 17.53 -21.16
C GLY A 379 -1.96 17.32 -20.63
N GLU A 380 -2.06 17.16 -19.32
CA GLU A 380 -3.31 17.04 -18.60
C GLU A 380 -3.31 17.93 -17.36
N ILE A 381 -4.39 18.68 -17.16
CA ILE A 381 -4.57 19.51 -15.97
C ILE A 381 -5.28 18.71 -14.88
N VAL A 382 -4.76 18.80 -13.65
CA VAL A 382 -5.31 18.10 -12.49
C VAL A 382 -5.33 19.03 -11.28
N VAL A 383 -6.19 18.71 -10.32
CA VAL A 383 -6.09 19.22 -8.95
C VAL A 383 -5.85 18.01 -8.06
N ALA A 384 -4.86 18.08 -7.19
CA ALA A 384 -4.64 17.04 -6.20
C ALA A 384 -5.51 17.28 -4.96
N ASN A 385 -6.03 16.22 -4.35
CA ASN A 385 -6.70 16.29 -3.05
C ASN A 385 -5.68 16.45 -1.90
N GLU A 386 -6.17 16.47 -0.66
CA GLU A 386 -5.37 16.61 0.56
C GLU A 386 -4.29 15.53 0.73
N GLN A 387 -4.45 14.37 0.08
CA GLN A 387 -3.46 13.28 0.06
C GLN A 387 -2.51 13.33 -1.14
N GLY A 388 -2.58 14.37 -1.98
CA GLY A 388 -1.72 14.52 -3.16
C GLY A 388 -2.13 13.69 -4.38
N VAL A 389 -3.29 13.04 -4.36
CA VAL A 389 -3.83 12.22 -5.46
C VAL A 389 -4.69 13.11 -6.38
N PRO A 390 -4.58 13.01 -7.72
CA PRO A 390 -5.48 13.71 -8.64
C PRO A 390 -6.95 13.42 -8.32
N ASP A 391 -7.72 14.48 -8.13
CA ASP A 391 -9.13 14.47 -7.79
C ASP A 391 -9.91 15.28 -8.82
N PHE A 392 -10.63 14.55 -9.67
CA PHE A 392 -11.43 15.15 -10.73
C PHE A 392 -12.56 16.03 -10.19
N GLN A 393 -13.19 15.66 -9.08
CA GLN A 393 -14.27 16.44 -8.49
C GLN A 393 -13.74 17.77 -7.95
N ALA A 394 -12.56 17.75 -7.33
CA ALA A 394 -11.86 18.97 -6.89
C ALA A 394 -11.50 19.88 -8.09
N LEU A 395 -11.07 19.30 -9.21
CA LEU A 395 -10.79 20.04 -10.45
C LEU A 395 -12.04 20.74 -11.00
N GLN A 396 -13.20 20.09 -10.97
CA GLN A 396 -14.46 20.72 -11.39
C GLN A 396 -14.84 21.90 -10.49
N ASN A 397 -14.75 21.68 -9.17
CA ASN A 397 -15.05 22.71 -8.19
C ASN A 397 -14.13 23.93 -8.35
N ALA A 398 -12.85 23.73 -8.73
CA ALA A 398 -11.91 24.81 -9.00
C ALA A 398 -12.39 25.72 -10.16
N PHE A 399 -12.96 25.13 -11.23
CA PHE A 399 -13.54 25.90 -12.32
C PHE A 399 -14.85 26.61 -11.95
N GLU A 400 -15.71 25.98 -11.15
CA GLU A 400 -16.98 26.58 -10.72
C GLU A 400 -16.77 27.75 -9.73
N LEU A 401 -15.77 27.64 -8.86
CA LEU A 401 -15.45 28.65 -7.84
C LEU A 401 -14.49 29.75 -8.34
N GLY A 402 -14.00 29.64 -9.58
CA GLY A 402 -13.03 30.58 -10.15
C GLY A 402 -11.68 30.59 -9.41
N ARG A 403 -11.29 29.46 -8.81
CA ARG A 403 -10.04 29.28 -8.04
C ARG A 403 -9.05 28.41 -8.83
N ASP A 404 -8.49 28.96 -9.91
CA ASP A 404 -7.53 28.27 -10.78
C ASP A 404 -6.13 28.08 -10.17
N GLY A 405 -5.85 28.73 -9.03
CA GLY A 405 -4.54 28.73 -8.38
C GLY A 405 -4.00 27.36 -7.96
N ASN A 406 -4.84 26.33 -7.79
CA ASN A 406 -4.42 24.98 -7.39
C ASN A 406 -4.36 23.97 -8.55
N ILE A 407 -4.63 24.42 -9.79
CA ILE A 407 -4.60 23.56 -10.97
C ILE A 407 -3.15 23.41 -11.44
N VAL A 408 -2.71 22.16 -11.56
CA VAL A 408 -1.36 21.82 -12.06
C VAL A 408 -1.49 21.22 -13.45
N TYR A 409 -0.67 21.69 -14.38
CA TYR A 409 -0.60 21.18 -15.75
C TYR A 409 0.57 20.20 -15.92
N HIS A 410 0.27 18.91 -15.96
CA HIS A 410 1.24 17.86 -16.19
C HIS A 410 1.48 17.68 -17.70
N LEU A 411 2.68 18.03 -18.16
CA LEU A 411 3.12 17.94 -19.54
C LEU A 411 3.86 16.61 -19.77
N PHE A 412 3.49 15.87 -20.82
CA PHE A 412 4.07 14.54 -21.09
C PHE A 412 4.51 14.30 -22.54
N ASP A 413 4.21 15.19 -23.50
CA ASP A 413 4.75 15.13 -24.86
C ASP A 413 4.78 16.53 -25.52
N MET A 414 5.57 16.68 -26.58
CA MET A 414 5.82 17.92 -27.30
C MET A 414 5.93 17.64 -28.80
N PRO A 415 4.81 17.67 -29.54
CA PRO A 415 4.82 17.40 -30.98
C PRO A 415 5.51 18.47 -31.84
N PHE A 416 5.63 19.71 -31.36
CA PHE A 416 6.28 20.82 -32.06
C PHE A 416 7.10 21.67 -31.09
N LEU A 417 8.29 22.10 -31.51
CA LEU A 417 9.15 23.02 -30.77
C LEU A 417 9.95 23.90 -31.75
N ASP A 418 9.91 25.22 -31.55
CA ASP A 418 10.71 26.26 -32.20
C ASP A 418 10.92 26.08 -33.72
N GLY A 419 9.81 25.91 -34.45
CA GLY A 419 9.80 25.77 -35.91
C GLY A 419 10.12 24.36 -36.42
N MET A 420 10.26 23.39 -35.51
CA MET A 420 10.49 21.98 -35.83
C MET A 420 9.24 21.15 -35.54
N ASP A 421 8.85 20.34 -36.51
CA ASP A 421 7.90 19.24 -36.35
C ASP A 421 8.63 18.04 -35.76
N LEU A 422 8.23 17.65 -34.55
CA LEU A 422 8.81 16.55 -33.82
C LEU A 422 7.99 15.28 -33.94
N ARG A 423 6.86 15.25 -34.67
CA ARG A 423 5.96 14.09 -34.65
C ARG A 423 6.62 12.78 -35.11
N GLU A 424 7.55 12.84 -36.07
CA GLU A 424 8.30 11.67 -36.55
C GLU A 424 9.55 11.35 -35.70
N VAL A 425 9.86 12.20 -34.71
CA VAL A 425 10.95 11.97 -33.76
C VAL A 425 10.52 10.93 -32.73
N PRO A 426 11.35 9.95 -32.34
CA PRO A 426 11.03 8.98 -31.29
C PRO A 426 10.56 9.59 -29.97
N VAL A 427 9.58 8.95 -29.31
CA VAL A 427 8.93 9.46 -28.09
C VAL A 427 9.89 9.77 -26.95
N GLU A 428 10.93 8.96 -26.76
CA GLU A 428 11.93 9.18 -25.72
C GLU A 428 12.73 10.47 -25.95
N GLN A 429 13.03 10.81 -27.20
CA GLN A 429 13.75 12.03 -27.56
C GLN A 429 12.86 13.26 -27.41
N ARG A 430 11.58 13.17 -27.81
CA ARG A 430 10.60 14.26 -27.61
C ARG A 430 10.39 14.58 -26.13
N ARG A 431 10.29 13.53 -25.32
CA ARG A 431 10.12 13.64 -23.86
C ARG A 431 11.35 14.21 -23.17
N GLU A 432 12.55 13.78 -23.58
CA GLU A 432 13.80 14.36 -23.08
C GLU A 432 13.89 15.86 -23.43
N ALA A 433 13.54 16.24 -24.66
CA ALA A 433 13.49 17.64 -25.06
C ALA A 433 12.47 18.44 -24.26
N LEU A 434 11.28 17.88 -23.99
CA LEU A 434 10.26 18.49 -23.14
C LEU A 434 10.76 18.66 -21.69
N SER A 435 11.43 17.66 -21.13
CA SER A 435 12.02 17.73 -19.78
C SER A 435 12.99 18.91 -19.68
N ARG A 436 13.88 19.08 -20.66
CA ARG A 436 14.84 20.20 -20.71
C ARG A 436 14.17 21.57 -20.86
N VAL A 437 13.08 21.65 -21.63
CA VAL A 437 12.26 22.88 -21.72
C VAL A 437 11.67 23.25 -20.36
N LEU A 438 11.36 22.26 -19.52
CA LEU A 438 10.77 22.47 -18.19
C LEU A 438 11.80 22.56 -17.06
N GLU A 439 13.07 22.20 -17.28
CA GLU A 439 14.14 22.27 -16.27
C GLU A 439 14.36 23.69 -15.73
N SER A 440 14.16 24.71 -16.56
CA SER A 440 14.29 26.12 -16.16
C SER A 440 13.00 26.72 -15.57
N ASN A 441 11.93 25.91 -15.42
CA ASN A 441 10.66 26.39 -14.88
C ASN A 441 10.62 26.27 -13.35
N GLU A 442 10.48 27.41 -12.68
CA GLU A 442 10.27 27.47 -11.23
C GLU A 442 8.78 27.53 -10.84
N ASP A 443 7.86 27.68 -11.81
CA ASP A 443 6.42 27.78 -11.50
C ASP A 443 5.79 26.41 -11.27
N GLU A 444 5.30 26.19 -10.04
CA GLU A 444 4.63 24.95 -9.63
C GLU A 444 3.36 24.61 -10.44
N ALA A 445 2.83 25.55 -11.22
CA ALA A 445 1.68 25.34 -12.10
C ALA A 445 1.98 24.39 -13.27
N LEU A 446 3.26 24.18 -13.63
CA LEU A 446 3.68 23.25 -14.67
C LEU A 446 4.51 22.12 -14.06
N ARG A 447 4.27 20.89 -14.50
CA ARG A 447 5.06 19.73 -14.08
C ARG A 447 5.35 18.83 -15.26
N TYR A 448 6.57 18.31 -15.35
CA TYR A 448 6.89 17.23 -16.26
C TYR A 448 6.34 15.90 -15.71
N SER A 449 5.68 15.13 -16.55
CA SER A 449 5.23 13.77 -16.22
C SER A 449 6.39 12.79 -16.42
N GLN A 450 7.07 12.44 -15.33
CA GLN A 450 8.17 11.48 -15.38
C GLN A 450 7.66 10.06 -15.68
N ASP A 451 8.45 9.34 -16.48
CA ASP A 451 8.36 7.90 -16.64
C ASP A 451 9.21 7.18 -15.59
N PHE A 452 8.79 5.97 -15.23
CA PHE A 452 9.37 5.18 -14.16
C PHE A 452 10.22 4.03 -14.70
N ALA A 453 11.24 3.61 -13.96
CA ALA A 453 12.23 2.60 -14.37
C ALA A 453 11.93 1.17 -13.85
N GLU A 454 10.78 0.99 -13.21
CA GLU A 454 10.34 -0.26 -12.60
C GLU A 454 9.50 -1.12 -13.56
N THR A 455 9.18 -2.34 -13.14
CA THR A 455 8.35 -3.23 -13.95
C THR A 455 6.92 -2.68 -14.08
N PRO A 456 6.25 -2.83 -15.24
CA PRO A 456 4.91 -2.28 -15.44
C PRO A 456 3.87 -2.81 -14.45
N GLN A 457 4.05 -4.05 -13.98
CA GLN A 457 3.18 -4.66 -12.97
C GLN A 457 3.37 -4.02 -11.60
N ALA A 458 4.62 -3.81 -11.14
CA ALA A 458 4.90 -3.16 -9.87
C ALA A 458 4.42 -1.70 -9.86
N LEU A 459 4.58 -0.99 -10.99
CA LEU A 459 4.06 0.37 -11.17
C LEU A 459 2.54 0.40 -11.14
N LEU A 460 1.89 -0.56 -11.79
CA LEU A 460 0.42 -0.63 -11.82
C LEU A 460 -0.11 -0.94 -10.42
N ASP A 461 0.48 -1.90 -9.72
CA ASP A 461 0.11 -2.25 -8.35
C ASP A 461 0.28 -1.05 -7.40
N SER A 462 1.39 -0.32 -7.54
CA SER A 462 1.64 0.91 -6.76
C SER A 462 0.62 2.01 -7.08
N ALA A 463 0.36 2.26 -8.36
CA ALA A 463 -0.67 3.22 -8.80
C ALA A 463 -2.05 2.85 -8.23
N CYS A 464 -2.38 1.54 -8.19
CA CYS A 464 -3.65 1.06 -7.68
C CYS A 464 -3.76 1.16 -6.16
N GLN A 465 -2.67 0.91 -5.42
CA GLN A 465 -2.59 1.12 -3.97
C GLN A 465 -2.76 2.60 -3.61
N MET A 466 -2.15 3.49 -4.40
CA MET A 466 -2.28 4.95 -4.25
C MET A 466 -3.62 5.49 -4.77
N GLN A 467 -4.56 4.63 -5.15
CA GLN A 467 -5.87 4.98 -5.70
C GLN A 467 -5.83 5.87 -6.96
N MET A 468 -4.70 5.89 -7.68
CA MET A 468 -4.55 6.57 -8.97
C MET A 468 -5.40 5.90 -10.06
N GLU A 469 -5.63 6.59 -11.18
CA GLU A 469 -6.45 6.01 -12.25
C GLU A 469 -5.77 4.81 -12.94
N GLY A 470 -4.44 4.89 -13.11
CA GLY A 470 -3.63 3.81 -13.67
C GLY A 470 -2.32 4.32 -14.28
N LEU A 471 -1.88 3.70 -15.37
CA LEU A 471 -0.65 4.04 -16.09
C LEU A 471 -0.90 4.31 -17.58
N ILE A 472 -0.09 5.19 -18.17
CA ILE A 472 0.07 5.32 -19.62
C ILE A 472 1.41 4.69 -20.01
N GLY A 473 1.38 3.72 -20.91
CA GLY A 473 2.57 3.14 -21.53
C GLY A 473 2.80 3.75 -22.91
N LYS A 474 4.05 4.11 -23.22
CA LYS A 474 4.47 4.60 -24.55
C LYS A 474 5.57 3.70 -25.09
N ARG A 475 5.41 3.19 -26.31
CA ARG A 475 6.39 2.30 -26.94
C ARG A 475 7.64 3.10 -27.31
N VAL A 476 8.81 2.65 -26.88
CA VAL A 476 10.09 3.28 -27.24
C VAL A 476 10.24 3.27 -28.77
N GLY A 477 10.72 4.37 -29.35
CA GLY A 477 10.86 4.52 -30.79
C GLY A 477 9.62 5.02 -31.53
N SER A 478 8.47 5.19 -30.88
CA SER A 478 7.22 5.52 -31.58
C SER A 478 7.10 7.00 -31.97
N ALA A 479 6.54 7.25 -33.16
CA ALA A 479 6.11 8.56 -33.61
C ALA A 479 4.86 9.05 -32.83
N TYR A 480 4.56 10.36 -32.91
CA TYR A 480 3.35 10.97 -32.38
C TYR A 480 2.27 11.04 -33.47
N VAL A 481 1.10 10.44 -33.24
CA VAL A 481 0.01 10.41 -34.23
C VAL A 481 -1.28 11.03 -33.71
N SER A 482 -1.93 11.86 -34.53
CA SER A 482 -3.21 12.52 -34.19
C SER A 482 -4.44 11.62 -34.31
N ARG A 483 -4.36 10.38 -33.81
CA ARG A 483 -5.44 9.38 -33.79
C ARG A 483 -5.27 8.43 -32.60
N ARG A 484 -6.17 7.45 -32.46
CA ARG A 484 -5.92 6.33 -31.54
C ARG A 484 -4.78 5.46 -32.07
N SER A 485 -3.83 5.15 -31.19
CA SER A 485 -2.66 4.35 -31.51
C SER A 485 -2.51 3.18 -30.53
N GLY A 486 -1.89 2.10 -31.00
CA GLY A 486 -1.44 1.02 -30.14
C GLY A 486 -0.09 1.30 -29.49
N ASP A 487 0.62 2.36 -29.91
CA ASP A 487 1.93 2.74 -29.35
C ASP A 487 1.82 3.54 -28.07
N TRP A 488 0.63 4.10 -27.80
CA TRP A 488 0.22 4.59 -26.50
C TRP A 488 -0.86 3.67 -25.96
N ILE A 489 -0.61 3.09 -24.80
CA ILE A 489 -1.55 2.21 -24.12
C ILE A 489 -1.92 2.80 -22.76
N LYS A 490 -3.07 2.39 -22.23
CA LYS A 490 -3.47 2.70 -20.86
C LYS A 490 -3.86 1.43 -20.12
N LEU A 491 -3.34 1.32 -18.90
CA LEU A 491 -3.68 0.31 -17.92
C LEU A 491 -4.49 1.02 -16.82
N LYS A 492 -5.65 0.50 -16.45
CA LYS A 492 -6.54 1.13 -15.46
C LYS A 492 -6.63 0.29 -14.19
N CYS A 493 -6.55 0.94 -13.03
CA CYS A 493 -6.69 0.30 -11.72
C CYS A 493 -8.13 -0.03 -11.34
N LYS A 494 -9.07 0.83 -11.76
CA LYS A 494 -10.51 0.70 -11.51
C LYS A 494 -11.26 0.89 -12.83
N ARG A 495 -12.41 0.25 -12.97
CA ARG A 495 -13.28 0.48 -14.13
C ARG A 495 -13.99 1.82 -13.95
N ARG A 496 -13.55 2.80 -14.74
CA ARG A 496 -14.00 4.18 -14.70
C ARG A 496 -14.09 4.72 -16.12
N GLN A 497 -15.22 5.32 -16.47
CA GLN A 497 -15.44 5.90 -17.80
C GLN A 497 -16.55 6.96 -17.77
N GLU A 498 -16.72 7.62 -18.91
CA GLU A 498 -17.80 8.55 -19.15
C GLU A 498 -19.09 7.85 -19.59
N PHE A 499 -20.22 8.40 -19.18
CA PHE A 499 -21.56 8.00 -19.57
C PHE A 499 -22.36 9.23 -19.98
N VAL A 500 -23.30 9.06 -20.90
CA VAL A 500 -24.27 10.09 -21.24
C VAL A 500 -25.35 10.13 -20.17
N VAL A 501 -25.66 11.30 -19.62
CA VAL A 501 -26.77 11.47 -18.67
C VAL A 501 -28.07 11.59 -19.48
N VAL A 502 -28.96 10.61 -19.29
CA VAL A 502 -30.20 10.46 -20.08
C VAL A 502 -31.47 10.73 -19.27
N GLY A 503 -31.34 10.83 -17.94
CA GLY A 503 -32.46 11.08 -17.04
C GLY A 503 -32.03 11.21 -15.58
N TYR A 504 -32.98 11.45 -14.69
CA TYR A 504 -32.79 11.36 -13.25
C TYR A 504 -34.06 10.86 -12.55
N THR A 505 -33.93 10.33 -11.33
CA THR A 505 -35.08 9.90 -10.49
C THR A 505 -35.42 10.93 -9.44
N GLU A 506 -36.66 10.92 -8.94
CA GLU A 506 -37.04 11.66 -7.72
C GLU A 506 -36.15 11.27 -6.51
N PRO A 507 -35.89 12.20 -5.57
CA PRO A 507 -35.15 11.91 -4.36
C PRO A 507 -35.97 11.04 -3.40
N LYS A 508 -35.28 10.29 -2.53
CA LYS A 508 -35.90 9.46 -1.48
C LYS A 508 -35.26 9.74 -0.12
N GLY A 509 -36.04 9.64 0.95
CA GLY A 509 -35.56 9.86 2.32
C GLY A 509 -35.21 11.33 2.59
N SER A 510 -34.07 11.59 3.25
CA SER A 510 -33.57 12.93 3.58
C SER A 510 -32.87 13.67 2.42
N ARG A 511 -32.80 13.05 1.23
CA ARG A 511 -32.15 13.65 0.06
C ARG A 511 -33.05 14.69 -0.61
N SER A 512 -32.46 15.78 -1.09
CA SER A 512 -33.16 16.83 -1.85
C SER A 512 -32.71 16.85 -3.32
N LYS A 513 -33.55 17.40 -4.21
CA LYS A 513 -33.33 17.57 -5.67
C LYS A 513 -33.56 16.29 -6.49
N PHE A 514 -32.60 15.37 -6.56
CA PHE A 514 -32.74 14.12 -7.32
C PHE A 514 -32.17 12.91 -6.56
N GLY A 515 -32.63 11.72 -6.90
CA GLY A 515 -32.24 10.46 -6.27
C GLY A 515 -31.00 9.82 -6.90
N ALA A 516 -31.02 9.65 -8.22
CA ALA A 516 -29.94 9.07 -9.03
C ALA A 516 -29.96 9.63 -10.46
N LEU A 517 -28.80 9.68 -11.12
CA LEU A 517 -28.70 9.93 -12.56
C LEU A 517 -28.87 8.62 -13.33
N LEU A 518 -29.63 8.67 -14.43
CA LEU A 518 -29.73 7.58 -15.41
C LEU A 518 -28.64 7.78 -16.46
N LEU A 519 -27.95 6.70 -16.77
CA LEU A 519 -26.76 6.67 -17.62
C LEU A 519 -27.06 5.97 -18.94
N GLY A 520 -26.37 6.37 -19.99
CA GLY A 520 -26.41 5.72 -21.30
C GLY A 520 -25.05 5.67 -22.00
N LEU A 521 -24.92 4.69 -22.89
CA LEU A 521 -23.74 4.49 -23.74
C LEU A 521 -24.20 4.28 -25.18
N HIS A 522 -23.45 4.82 -26.14
CA HIS A 522 -23.66 4.52 -27.55
C HIS A 522 -23.13 3.10 -27.85
N ASP A 523 -23.94 2.32 -28.55
CA ASP A 523 -23.54 1.02 -29.09
C ASP A 523 -22.60 1.22 -30.28
N VAL A 524 -21.49 0.48 -30.32
CA VAL A 524 -20.43 0.67 -31.32
C VAL A 524 -20.90 0.32 -32.73
N ASP A 525 -21.74 -0.71 -32.85
CA ASP A 525 -22.18 -1.23 -34.16
C ASP A 525 -23.37 -0.45 -34.72
N SER A 526 -24.36 -0.17 -33.87
CA SER A 526 -25.61 0.50 -34.29
C SER A 526 -25.61 2.03 -34.11
N GLY A 527 -24.68 2.58 -33.31
CA GLY A 527 -24.63 4.00 -32.95
C GLY A 527 -25.77 4.46 -32.02
N GLN A 528 -26.71 3.58 -31.68
CA GLN A 528 -27.88 3.88 -30.86
C GLN A 528 -27.48 4.08 -29.39
N LEU A 529 -28.11 5.05 -28.73
CA LEU A 529 -27.90 5.31 -27.31
C LEU A 529 -28.70 4.30 -26.48
N LYS A 530 -28.02 3.45 -25.72
CA LYS A 530 -28.61 2.43 -24.85
C LYS A 530 -28.52 2.83 -23.38
N TYR A 531 -29.55 2.52 -22.61
CA TYR A 531 -29.55 2.66 -21.16
C TYR A 531 -28.47 1.76 -20.55
N ALA A 532 -27.64 2.35 -19.70
CA ALA A 532 -26.47 1.74 -19.10
C ALA A 532 -26.52 1.74 -17.56
N GLY A 533 -27.72 1.82 -16.98
CA GLY A 533 -27.92 1.79 -15.52
C GLY A 533 -28.04 3.17 -14.87
N LYS A 534 -27.87 3.24 -13.55
CA LYS A 534 -28.03 4.47 -12.75
C LYS A 534 -26.94 4.63 -11.69
N VAL A 535 -26.68 5.87 -11.32
CA VAL A 535 -25.72 6.24 -10.27
C VAL A 535 -26.37 7.15 -9.23
N GLY A 536 -26.40 6.69 -7.97
CA GLY A 536 -27.08 7.38 -6.85
C GLY A 536 -26.17 7.71 -5.66
N THR A 537 -24.85 7.52 -5.82
CA THR A 537 -23.82 7.77 -4.80
C THR A 537 -22.71 8.64 -5.39
N GLY A 538 -21.92 9.33 -4.55
CA GLY A 538 -20.87 10.26 -5.00
C GLY A 538 -21.29 11.74 -5.09
N PHE A 539 -22.47 12.10 -4.59
CA PHE A 539 -22.97 13.48 -4.57
C PHE A 539 -22.94 14.07 -3.16
N ASN A 540 -22.51 15.32 -3.04
CA ASN A 540 -22.67 16.14 -1.82
C ASN A 540 -23.82 17.17 -2.02
N GLN A 541 -24.22 17.90 -0.97
CA GLN A 541 -25.36 18.82 -1.06
C GLN A 541 -25.16 19.94 -2.10
N VAL A 542 -23.94 20.43 -2.25
CA VAL A 542 -23.60 21.47 -3.22
C VAL A 542 -23.71 20.93 -4.65
N THR A 543 -23.07 19.78 -4.93
CA THR A 543 -23.13 19.13 -6.26
C THR A 543 -24.55 18.70 -6.63
N LEU A 544 -25.36 18.21 -5.69
CA LEU A 544 -26.77 17.89 -5.97
C LEU A 544 -27.54 19.12 -6.47
N LYS A 545 -27.31 20.30 -5.89
CA LYS A 545 -27.96 21.54 -6.30
C LYS A 545 -27.47 21.99 -7.68
N THR A 546 -26.16 22.11 -7.86
CA THR A 546 -25.56 22.60 -9.11
C THR A 546 -25.88 21.69 -10.30
N ILE A 547 -25.82 20.38 -10.11
CA ILE A 547 -26.17 19.42 -11.17
C ILE A 547 -27.66 19.53 -11.50
N TYR A 548 -28.54 19.57 -10.49
CA TYR A 548 -29.98 19.67 -10.73
C TYR A 548 -30.35 20.91 -11.57
N GLU A 549 -29.74 22.06 -11.29
CA GLU A 549 -29.93 23.29 -12.08
C GLU A 549 -29.51 23.11 -13.55
N GLN A 550 -28.48 22.29 -13.84
CA GLN A 550 -28.08 21.94 -15.21
C GLN A 550 -29.01 20.90 -15.87
N LEU A 551 -29.63 20.01 -15.09
CA LEU A 551 -30.54 18.98 -15.61
C LEU A 551 -31.90 19.59 -16.02
N THR A 552 -32.47 20.47 -15.20
CA THR A 552 -33.83 21.01 -15.40
C THR A 552 -34.10 21.61 -16.80
N PRO A 553 -33.20 22.41 -17.41
CA PRO A 553 -33.41 22.94 -18.77
C PRO A 553 -33.40 21.87 -19.88
N LEU A 554 -32.92 20.67 -19.58
CA LEU A 554 -32.75 19.58 -20.55
C LEU A 554 -33.92 18.58 -20.52
N GLU A 555 -34.92 18.78 -19.67
CA GLU A 555 -36.06 17.88 -19.54
C GLU A 555 -36.86 17.72 -20.84
N THR A 556 -37.32 16.50 -21.06
CA THR A 556 -38.10 16.08 -22.23
C THR A 556 -39.11 15.01 -21.84
N GLY A 557 -40.22 14.93 -22.56
CA GLY A 557 -41.29 13.96 -22.27
C GLY A 557 -41.01 12.53 -22.75
N LYS A 558 -39.91 12.27 -23.46
CA LYS A 558 -39.60 10.95 -24.04
C LYS A 558 -38.15 10.51 -23.74
N PRO A 559 -37.91 9.21 -23.48
CA PRO A 559 -36.56 8.70 -23.28
C PRO A 559 -35.72 8.84 -24.55
N ALA A 560 -34.46 9.24 -24.39
CA ALA A 560 -33.48 9.30 -25.48
C ALA A 560 -32.81 7.95 -25.78
N VAL A 561 -33.02 6.95 -24.92
CA VAL A 561 -32.45 5.61 -25.03
C VAL A 561 -33.39 4.65 -25.75
N VAL A 562 -32.84 3.69 -26.49
CA VAL A 562 -33.63 2.69 -27.24
C VAL A 562 -34.19 1.56 -26.37
N ASN A 563 -33.60 1.34 -25.19
CA ASN A 563 -33.99 0.33 -24.20
C ASN A 563 -34.23 0.98 -22.81
N PRO A 564 -35.21 1.89 -22.67
CA PRO A 564 -35.47 2.54 -21.39
C PRO A 564 -35.81 1.49 -20.31
N PRO A 565 -35.45 1.72 -19.03
CA PRO A 565 -35.91 0.90 -17.92
C PRO A 565 -37.44 0.78 -17.93
N THR A 566 -37.96 -0.37 -17.50
CA THR A 566 -39.39 -0.70 -17.49
C THR A 566 -39.88 -1.03 -16.07
N GLY A 567 -41.19 -1.07 -15.87
CA GLY A 567 -41.79 -1.41 -14.58
C GLY A 567 -41.48 -0.39 -13.48
N PHE A 568 -41.18 -0.87 -12.27
CA PHE A 568 -40.93 -0.01 -11.09
C PHE A 568 -39.71 0.91 -11.27
N GLU A 569 -38.74 0.55 -12.13
CA GLU A 569 -37.56 1.37 -12.40
C GLU A 569 -37.83 2.55 -13.34
N ALA A 570 -38.95 2.52 -14.08
CA ALA A 570 -39.38 3.62 -14.94
C ALA A 570 -40.26 4.65 -14.20
N LYS A 571 -40.69 4.32 -12.98
CA LYS A 571 -41.60 5.16 -12.20
C LYS A 571 -40.86 6.39 -11.68
N ASP A 572 -41.47 7.57 -11.88
CA ASP A 572 -40.96 8.87 -11.41
C ASP A 572 -39.56 9.22 -11.96
N VAL A 573 -39.32 8.84 -13.23
CA VAL A 573 -38.11 9.20 -13.99
C VAL A 573 -38.36 10.43 -14.84
N HIS A 574 -37.45 11.40 -14.73
CA HIS A 574 -37.39 12.58 -15.58
C HIS A 574 -36.38 12.34 -16.70
N TRP A 575 -36.84 12.39 -17.96
CA TRP A 575 -35.98 12.16 -19.11
C TRP A 575 -35.32 13.45 -19.57
N LEU A 576 -34.07 13.33 -20.05
CA LEU A 576 -33.27 14.47 -20.45
C LEU A 576 -32.80 14.35 -21.90
N LYS A 577 -32.57 15.50 -22.54
CA LYS A 577 -31.83 15.58 -23.80
C LYS A 577 -30.37 15.11 -23.54
N PRO A 578 -29.85 14.12 -24.31
CA PRO A 578 -28.59 13.44 -24.03
C PRO A 578 -27.38 14.31 -24.41
N SER A 579 -27.11 15.32 -23.60
CA SER A 579 -26.09 16.35 -23.85
C SER A 579 -25.06 16.47 -22.73
N LEU A 580 -25.44 16.14 -21.49
CA LEU A 580 -24.53 16.10 -20.35
C LEU A 580 -23.83 14.75 -20.26
N LEU A 581 -22.56 14.78 -19.87
CA LEU A 581 -21.78 13.59 -19.58
C LEU A 581 -21.48 13.51 -18.09
N ALA A 582 -21.44 12.30 -17.56
CA ALA A 582 -21.02 12.01 -16.20
C ALA A 582 -19.87 11.01 -16.23
N GLU A 583 -18.83 11.29 -15.47
CA GLU A 583 -17.78 10.35 -15.19
C GLU A 583 -18.15 9.50 -13.97
N VAL A 584 -18.04 8.19 -14.13
CA VAL A 584 -18.53 7.22 -13.16
C VAL A 584 -17.49 6.12 -12.95
N ALA A 585 -17.16 5.87 -11.68
CA ALA A 585 -16.43 4.68 -11.26
C ALA A 585 -17.43 3.56 -10.98
N PHE A 586 -17.18 2.35 -11.44
CA PHE A 586 -18.10 1.21 -11.31
C PHE A 586 -17.31 -0.09 -11.16
N ALA A 587 -17.95 -1.12 -10.59
CA ALA A 587 -17.31 -2.43 -10.43
C ALA A 587 -17.31 -3.22 -11.74
N GLU A 588 -18.44 -3.21 -12.46
CA GLU A 588 -18.63 -3.92 -13.73
C GLU A 588 -19.78 -3.33 -14.55
N ILE A 589 -19.79 -3.61 -15.86
CA ILE A 589 -20.97 -3.49 -16.74
C ILE A 589 -21.51 -4.90 -16.92
N THR A 590 -22.81 -5.09 -16.68
CA THR A 590 -23.46 -6.41 -16.79
C THR A 590 -23.58 -6.87 -18.24
N LYS A 591 -23.96 -8.14 -18.46
CA LYS A 591 -24.25 -8.66 -19.80
C LYS A 591 -25.37 -7.88 -20.50
N GLU A 592 -26.29 -7.30 -19.72
CA GLU A 592 -27.38 -6.45 -20.20
C GLU A 592 -26.94 -4.99 -20.43
N GLY A 593 -25.65 -4.67 -20.28
CA GLY A 593 -25.07 -3.35 -20.57
C GLY A 593 -25.21 -2.32 -19.45
N SER A 594 -25.60 -2.71 -18.24
CA SER A 594 -25.82 -1.77 -17.12
C SER A 594 -24.66 -1.74 -16.11
N VAL A 595 -24.30 -0.56 -15.60
CA VAL A 595 -23.27 -0.43 -14.55
C VAL A 595 -23.73 -0.95 -13.20
N ARG A 596 -22.83 -1.56 -12.44
CA ARG A 596 -23.04 -1.98 -11.03
C ARG A 596 -22.04 -1.32 -10.08
N GLN A 597 -22.54 -1.01 -8.88
CA GLN A 597 -21.78 -0.30 -7.84
C GLN A 597 -21.19 1.02 -8.35
N ALA A 598 -22.02 1.77 -9.08
CA ALA A 598 -21.64 3.04 -9.68
C ALA A 598 -21.54 4.16 -8.62
N VAL A 599 -20.44 4.91 -8.69
CA VAL A 599 -20.16 6.10 -7.88
C VAL A 599 -19.84 7.27 -8.81
N PHE A 600 -20.60 8.35 -8.70
CA PHE A 600 -20.42 9.56 -9.48
C PHE A 600 -19.10 10.23 -9.11
N GLN A 601 -18.32 10.66 -10.11
CA GLN A 601 -17.07 11.37 -9.92
C GLN A 601 -17.20 12.84 -10.31
N GLY A 602 -17.90 13.13 -11.41
CA GLY A 602 -18.07 14.50 -11.89
C GLY A 602 -18.82 14.57 -13.22
N LEU A 603 -19.23 15.77 -13.63
CA LEU A 603 -19.76 16.02 -14.97
C LEU A 603 -18.63 16.16 -15.99
N ARG A 604 -18.90 16.00 -17.29
CA ARG A 604 -17.95 16.30 -18.35
C ARG A 604 -18.61 17.13 -19.44
N ASN A 605 -17.90 18.15 -19.89
CA ASN A 605 -18.30 19.05 -20.98
C ASN A 605 -17.22 19.16 -22.07
N ASP A 606 -16.13 18.41 -21.90
CA ASP A 606 -14.97 18.44 -22.79
C ASP A 606 -15.12 17.48 -23.97
N LYS A 607 -16.13 16.59 -23.99
CA LYS A 607 -16.38 15.57 -25.02
C LYS A 607 -17.81 15.66 -25.58
N PRO A 608 -18.02 15.39 -26.89
CA PRO A 608 -19.36 15.30 -27.45
C PRO A 608 -20.04 13.99 -27.04
N ALA A 609 -21.32 14.06 -26.64
CA ALA A 609 -22.04 12.90 -26.13
C ALA A 609 -22.10 11.71 -27.12
N LYS A 610 -22.18 12.01 -28.42
CA LYS A 610 -22.19 11.00 -29.49
C LYS A 610 -20.92 10.13 -29.56
N SER A 611 -19.83 10.54 -28.92
CA SER A 611 -18.55 9.81 -28.92
C SER A 611 -18.39 8.85 -27.74
N ILE A 612 -19.37 8.81 -26.82
CA ILE A 612 -19.30 8.03 -25.59
C ILE A 612 -19.86 6.63 -25.84
N ILE A 613 -18.95 5.69 -26.04
CA ILE A 613 -19.19 4.25 -26.22
C ILE A 613 -18.60 3.46 -25.05
N GLU A 614 -18.98 2.19 -24.91
CA GLU A 614 -18.36 1.28 -23.93
C GLU A 614 -16.87 1.08 -24.24
N GLU A 615 -16.00 1.38 -23.27
CA GLU A 615 -14.56 1.15 -23.42
C GLU A 615 -14.21 -0.31 -23.11
N ARG A 616 -13.82 -1.06 -24.14
CA ARG A 616 -13.37 -2.46 -24.02
C ARG A 616 -11.86 -2.58 -24.19
N PRO A 617 -11.17 -3.39 -23.36
CA PRO A 617 -9.75 -3.69 -23.56
C PRO A 617 -9.53 -4.34 -24.93
N ALA A 618 -8.50 -3.88 -25.66
CA ALA A 618 -8.04 -4.58 -26.84
C ALA A 618 -7.22 -5.82 -26.41
N HIS A 619 -7.52 -7.00 -26.98
CA HIS A 619 -6.61 -8.14 -26.90
C HIS A 619 -5.32 -7.77 -27.65
N SER A 620 -4.16 -7.95 -27.01
CA SER A 620 -2.87 -7.62 -27.60
C SER A 620 -2.72 -8.26 -28.97
N PRO A 621 -2.51 -7.50 -30.06
CA PRO A 621 -2.22 -8.08 -31.35
C PRO A 621 -0.86 -8.76 -31.28
N ASP A 622 -0.82 -10.05 -31.65
CA ASP A 622 0.41 -10.77 -31.95
C ASP A 622 1.24 -9.94 -32.94
N ILE A 623 2.33 -9.36 -32.46
CA ILE A 623 3.33 -8.76 -33.33
C ILE A 623 4.01 -9.91 -34.05
N ALA A 624 3.74 -10.01 -35.36
CA ALA A 624 4.24 -11.01 -36.28
C ALA A 624 5.74 -11.29 -36.09
N LYS A 625 6.06 -12.44 -35.47
CA LYS A 625 7.41 -13.01 -35.50
C LYS A 625 7.64 -13.65 -36.88
N LYS A 626 8.69 -13.20 -37.57
CA LYS A 626 9.24 -13.82 -38.79
C LYS A 626 9.58 -15.31 -38.53
N PRO A 627 9.47 -16.18 -39.54
CA PRO A 627 9.60 -17.62 -39.35
C PRO A 627 11.08 -18.03 -39.29
N GLU A 628 11.53 -18.53 -38.13
CA GLU A 628 12.78 -19.28 -38.02
C GLU A 628 12.53 -20.79 -38.09
N LYS A 629 13.46 -21.48 -38.74
CA LYS A 629 13.36 -22.84 -39.29
C LYS A 629 13.30 -23.92 -38.21
N LYS A 630 12.40 -24.88 -38.40
CA LYS A 630 12.31 -26.15 -37.64
C LYS A 630 13.48 -27.10 -37.95
N PRO A 631 14.01 -27.84 -36.97
CA PRO A 631 14.59 -29.16 -37.18
C PRO A 631 13.50 -30.26 -37.11
N PRO A 632 13.73 -31.42 -37.76
CA PRO A 632 12.67 -32.37 -38.08
C PRO A 632 12.28 -33.29 -36.92
N SER A 633 11.04 -33.76 -37.00
CA SER A 633 10.40 -34.73 -36.12
C SER A 633 10.99 -36.14 -36.22
N ALA A 634 11.03 -36.84 -35.08
CA ALA A 634 10.90 -38.30 -34.97
C ALA A 634 10.31 -38.60 -33.58
N ALA A 635 9.43 -39.56 -33.32
CA ALA A 635 8.53 -40.37 -34.12
C ALA A 635 7.45 -40.87 -33.12
N LYS A 636 6.28 -41.26 -33.64
CA LYS A 636 5.12 -41.74 -32.88
C LYS A 636 5.39 -43.04 -32.12
N ALA A 637 4.74 -43.21 -30.96
CA ALA A 637 4.08 -44.46 -30.61
C ALA A 637 2.78 -44.17 -29.85
N LYS A 638 1.67 -44.71 -30.37
CA LYS A 638 0.31 -44.62 -29.85
C LYS A 638 0.09 -45.66 -28.75
N GLY A 639 -0.62 -45.27 -27.70
CA GLY A 639 -1.42 -46.17 -26.86
C GLY A 639 -2.83 -45.58 -26.71
N LYS A 640 -3.85 -46.28 -27.20
CA LYS A 640 -5.28 -45.97 -27.05
C LYS A 640 -5.76 -46.42 -25.65
N GLY A 641 -6.53 -45.58 -24.98
CA GLY A 641 -7.43 -45.90 -23.86
C GLY A 641 -8.28 -44.67 -23.60
N SER A 642 -9.47 -44.59 -24.20
CA SER A 642 -10.78 -44.74 -23.54
C SER A 642 -11.17 -43.51 -22.72
N ASP A 643 -12.20 -42.84 -23.22
CA ASP A 643 -13.01 -41.81 -22.57
C ASP A 643 -13.37 -42.21 -21.13
N ASP A 644 -13.00 -41.38 -20.16
CA ASP A 644 -13.74 -41.24 -18.90
C ASP A 644 -13.61 -39.81 -18.37
N GLY A 645 -14.73 -39.25 -17.91
CA GLY A 645 -14.91 -37.83 -17.63
C GLY A 645 -14.18 -37.35 -16.38
N SER A 646 -12.89 -37.05 -16.48
CA SER A 646 -12.10 -36.42 -15.43
C SER A 646 -11.59 -35.04 -15.86
N THR A 647 -12.18 -33.96 -15.34
CA THR A 647 -11.59 -32.62 -15.37
C THR A 647 -10.35 -32.61 -14.47
N THR A 648 -9.20 -32.95 -15.04
CA THR A 648 -7.93 -32.97 -14.30
C THR A 648 -7.47 -31.52 -14.06
N ILE A 649 -7.64 -30.99 -12.84
CA ILE A 649 -7.06 -29.68 -12.48
C ILE A 649 -5.54 -29.77 -12.59
N ARG A 650 -4.96 -28.96 -13.48
CA ARG A 650 -3.50 -28.86 -13.63
C ARG A 650 -2.91 -28.01 -12.51
N LEU A 651 -2.09 -28.61 -11.65
CA LEU A 651 -1.31 -27.91 -10.64
C LEU A 651 -0.07 -27.25 -11.30
N THR A 652 0.01 -25.92 -11.32
CA THR A 652 1.18 -25.19 -11.83
C THR A 652 2.19 -24.90 -10.73
N HIS A 653 3.47 -24.91 -11.09
CA HIS A 653 4.59 -24.76 -10.15
C HIS A 653 4.49 -25.68 -8.91
N PRO A 654 4.31 -27.01 -9.09
CA PRO A 654 4.13 -27.93 -7.96
C PRO A 654 5.32 -27.94 -6.98
N GLN A 655 6.54 -27.77 -7.49
CA GLN A 655 7.76 -27.75 -6.68
C GLN A 655 8.01 -26.42 -5.96
N ARG A 656 7.12 -25.42 -6.10
CA ARG A 656 7.26 -24.15 -5.39
C ARG A 656 7.21 -24.41 -3.88
N VAL A 657 8.29 -24.05 -3.19
CA VAL A 657 8.35 -24.13 -1.72
C VAL A 657 7.35 -23.13 -1.14
N ILE A 658 6.46 -23.61 -0.29
CA ILE A 658 5.47 -22.79 0.43
C ILE A 658 5.87 -22.57 1.88
N ASP A 659 6.68 -23.46 2.47
CA ASP A 659 7.27 -23.30 3.79
C ASP A 659 8.78 -23.64 3.74
N PRO A 660 9.67 -22.63 3.79
CA PRO A 660 11.10 -22.85 3.75
C PRO A 660 11.66 -23.66 4.94
N SER A 661 10.99 -23.66 6.10
CA SER A 661 11.49 -24.32 7.31
C SER A 661 11.38 -25.85 7.23
N SER A 662 10.25 -26.35 6.73
CA SER A 662 10.00 -27.77 6.53
C SER A 662 10.41 -28.25 5.13
N GLY A 663 10.63 -27.32 4.20
CA GLY A 663 10.82 -27.63 2.78
C GLY A 663 9.52 -27.97 2.05
N ALA A 664 8.35 -27.83 2.70
CA ALA A 664 7.07 -28.20 2.11
C ALA A 664 6.78 -27.39 0.85
N THR A 665 6.30 -28.08 -0.17
CA THR A 665 5.98 -27.54 -1.49
C THR A 665 4.48 -27.41 -1.70
N LYS A 666 4.09 -26.66 -2.73
CA LYS A 666 2.70 -26.57 -3.19
C LYS A 666 2.12 -27.95 -3.51
N ARG A 667 2.96 -28.86 -4.01
CA ARG A 667 2.58 -30.25 -4.27
C ARG A 667 2.25 -30.99 -2.97
N ASP A 668 3.08 -30.88 -1.94
CA ASP A 668 2.85 -31.53 -0.65
C ASP A 668 1.52 -31.09 -0.01
N LEU A 669 1.20 -29.79 -0.12
CA LEU A 669 -0.08 -29.27 0.34
C LEU A 669 -1.28 -29.82 -0.46
N ALA A 670 -1.14 -29.95 -1.77
CA ALA A 670 -2.18 -30.53 -2.61
C ALA A 670 -2.39 -32.02 -2.29
N ASP A 671 -1.30 -32.79 -2.22
CA ASP A 671 -1.35 -34.22 -1.90
C ASP A 671 -1.93 -34.45 -0.48
N TYR A 672 -1.58 -33.60 0.49
CA TYR A 672 -2.19 -33.59 1.81
C TYR A 672 -3.72 -33.42 1.74
N CYS A 673 -4.20 -32.36 1.07
CA CYS A 673 -5.63 -32.08 0.98
C CYS A 673 -6.41 -33.17 0.22
N ILE A 674 -5.78 -33.82 -0.76
CA ILE A 674 -6.36 -35.00 -1.44
C ILE A 674 -6.48 -36.16 -0.45
N GLY A 675 -5.38 -36.50 0.23
CA GLY A 675 -5.32 -37.65 1.14
C GLY A 675 -6.27 -37.57 2.34
N ILE A 676 -6.63 -36.36 2.77
CA ILE A 676 -7.55 -36.13 3.90
C ILE A 676 -8.93 -35.59 3.50
N SER A 677 -9.25 -35.62 2.20
CA SER A 677 -10.46 -34.98 1.66
C SER A 677 -11.75 -35.51 2.29
N ASP A 678 -11.83 -36.80 2.59
CA ASP A 678 -12.98 -37.44 3.27
C ASP A 678 -13.23 -36.85 4.68
N TRP A 679 -12.20 -36.32 5.32
CA TRP A 679 -12.27 -35.69 6.63
C TRP A 679 -12.52 -34.18 6.54
N LEU A 680 -11.89 -33.50 5.58
CA LEU A 680 -11.94 -32.05 5.41
C LEU A 680 -13.21 -31.56 4.71
N LEU A 681 -13.65 -32.20 3.62
CA LEU A 681 -14.78 -31.73 2.82
C LEU A 681 -16.11 -31.67 3.60
N PRO A 682 -16.46 -32.64 4.48
CA PRO A 682 -17.66 -32.53 5.31
C PRO A 682 -17.69 -31.27 6.18
N GLN A 683 -16.53 -30.74 6.56
CA GLN A 683 -16.40 -29.53 7.39
C GLN A 683 -16.58 -28.23 6.59
N LEU A 684 -16.39 -28.29 5.27
CA LEU A 684 -16.57 -27.17 4.33
C LEU A 684 -17.95 -27.18 3.66
N LEU A 685 -18.61 -28.34 3.63
CA LEU A 685 -19.83 -28.57 2.87
C LEU A 685 -20.92 -27.53 3.18
N ASN A 686 -21.37 -26.85 2.12
CA ASN A 686 -22.35 -25.78 2.12
C ASN A 686 -22.01 -24.61 3.05
N ARG A 687 -20.75 -24.44 3.43
CA ARG A 687 -20.33 -23.42 4.38
C ARG A 687 -19.55 -22.31 3.69
N PRO A 688 -19.98 -21.04 3.81
CA PRO A 688 -19.20 -19.93 3.27
C PRO A 688 -17.77 -19.94 3.82
N VAL A 689 -16.80 -19.86 2.91
CA VAL A 689 -15.37 -19.94 3.22
C VAL A 689 -14.64 -18.65 2.83
N ALA A 690 -13.74 -18.22 3.69
CA ALA A 690 -12.70 -17.24 3.41
C ALA A 690 -11.36 -17.94 3.28
N LEU A 691 -10.54 -17.51 2.32
CA LEU A 691 -9.29 -18.14 1.95
C LEU A 691 -8.11 -17.29 2.44
N VAL A 692 -7.08 -17.91 3.01
CA VAL A 692 -5.77 -17.24 3.20
C VAL A 692 -4.82 -17.78 2.16
N ARG A 693 -4.34 -16.89 1.29
CA ARG A 693 -3.48 -17.23 0.16
C ARG A 693 -2.05 -16.76 0.42
N ALA A 694 -1.09 -17.60 0.06
CA ALA A 694 0.34 -17.33 0.15
C ALA A 694 1.00 -17.59 -1.23
N PRO A 695 0.85 -16.65 -2.20
CA PRO A 695 1.40 -16.81 -3.55
C PRO A 695 2.91 -17.06 -3.59
N ASP A 696 3.64 -16.47 -2.64
CA ASP A 696 5.10 -16.59 -2.52
C ASP A 696 5.54 -17.43 -1.31
N GLY A 697 4.60 -18.11 -0.64
CA GLY A 697 4.86 -18.93 0.55
C GLY A 697 4.63 -18.20 1.87
N ILE A 698 4.71 -18.91 2.98
CA ILE A 698 4.32 -18.40 4.31
C ILE A 698 5.29 -17.36 4.90
N GLY A 699 6.48 -17.22 4.33
CA GLY A 699 7.49 -16.22 4.74
C GLY A 699 7.32 -14.85 4.08
N ALA A 700 6.33 -14.71 3.18
CA ALA A 700 6.00 -13.48 2.46
C ALA A 700 4.62 -12.96 2.87
N GLU A 701 4.06 -11.99 2.13
CA GLU A 701 2.74 -11.44 2.42
C GLU A 701 1.61 -12.48 2.24
N LEU A 702 0.62 -12.41 3.14
CA LEU A 702 -0.56 -13.28 3.15
C LEU A 702 -1.80 -12.50 2.72
N PHE A 703 -2.60 -13.07 1.85
CA PHE A 703 -3.84 -12.45 1.37
C PHE A 703 -5.08 -13.10 1.98
N PHE A 704 -5.82 -12.37 2.81
CA PHE A 704 -7.08 -12.83 3.38
C PHE A 704 -8.26 -12.46 2.47
N GLN A 705 -8.82 -13.46 1.78
CA GLN A 705 -9.86 -13.28 0.76
C GLN A 705 -11.22 -13.78 1.24
N LYS A 706 -12.17 -12.86 1.44
CA LYS A 706 -13.58 -13.20 1.75
C LYS A 706 -14.49 -13.30 0.52
N ASN A 707 -14.16 -12.60 -0.56
CA ASN A 707 -15.07 -12.41 -1.70
C ASN A 707 -14.58 -13.15 -2.96
N ALA A 708 -15.52 -13.71 -3.73
CA ALA A 708 -15.24 -14.52 -4.92
C ALA A 708 -15.05 -13.71 -6.23
N GLU A 709 -15.28 -12.39 -6.23
CA GLU A 709 -15.65 -11.61 -7.44
C GLU A 709 -14.63 -11.55 -8.58
N ARG A 710 -13.39 -12.03 -8.40
CA ARG A 710 -12.32 -11.96 -9.42
C ARG A 710 -11.61 -13.28 -9.69
N LEU A 711 -12.03 -14.38 -9.08
CA LEU A 711 -11.32 -15.65 -9.15
C LEU A 711 -12.26 -16.75 -9.65
N ALA A 712 -12.15 -17.05 -10.95
CA ALA A 712 -12.72 -18.27 -11.52
C ALA A 712 -11.88 -19.46 -11.04
N ILE A 713 -12.10 -19.88 -9.80
CA ILE A 713 -11.53 -21.12 -9.26
C ILE A 713 -12.42 -22.26 -9.73
N PRO A 714 -11.91 -23.22 -10.52
CA PRO A 714 -12.69 -24.38 -10.95
C PRO A 714 -13.37 -25.06 -9.76
N GLY A 715 -14.67 -25.36 -9.88
CA GLY A 715 -15.45 -26.07 -8.86
C GLY A 715 -15.98 -25.23 -7.69
N ILE A 716 -15.54 -23.97 -7.48
CA ILE A 716 -16.10 -23.13 -6.40
C ILE A 716 -17.51 -22.67 -6.76
N GLU A 717 -18.46 -22.94 -5.88
CA GLU A 717 -19.81 -22.38 -5.96
C GLU A 717 -19.85 -21.01 -5.29
N ILE A 718 -20.64 -20.08 -5.85
CA ILE A 718 -20.74 -18.71 -5.36
C ILE A 718 -22.18 -18.44 -4.94
N ILE A 719 -22.38 -18.07 -3.67
CA ILE A 719 -23.65 -17.50 -3.22
C ILE A 719 -23.61 -16.00 -3.52
N GLY A 720 -24.63 -15.51 -4.23
CA GLY A 720 -24.73 -14.11 -4.64
C GLY A 720 -24.85 -13.12 -3.47
N LYS A 721 -24.81 -11.82 -3.79
CA LYS A 721 -24.77 -10.73 -2.78
C LYS A 721 -26.09 -10.49 -2.02
N ALA A 722 -27.17 -11.20 -2.38
CA ALA A 722 -28.54 -10.91 -1.92
C ALA A 722 -28.68 -11.00 -0.38
N GLU A 723 -28.05 -12.00 0.23
CA GLU A 723 -28.20 -12.26 1.67
C GLU A 723 -27.07 -11.66 2.53
N THR A 724 -25.88 -11.48 1.96
CA THR A 724 -24.64 -11.14 2.70
C THR A 724 -24.03 -9.79 2.31
N GLY A 725 -24.58 -9.09 1.31
CA GLY A 725 -24.06 -7.82 0.78
C GLY A 725 -22.81 -7.95 -0.11
N HIS A 726 -22.18 -9.12 -0.12
CA HIS A 726 -21.02 -9.49 -0.96
C HIS A 726 -21.08 -11.00 -1.25
N PRO A 727 -20.57 -11.47 -2.40
CA PRO A 727 -20.66 -12.87 -2.76
C PRO A 727 -19.62 -13.69 -1.99
N VAL A 728 -20.07 -14.84 -1.50
CA VAL A 728 -19.25 -15.74 -0.68
C VAL A 728 -18.99 -17.05 -1.41
N MET A 729 -17.86 -17.68 -1.12
CA MET A 729 -17.41 -18.91 -1.78
C MET A 729 -17.85 -20.14 -0.98
N LEU A 730 -18.21 -21.21 -1.68
CA LEU A 730 -18.38 -22.55 -1.12
C LEU A 730 -17.39 -23.51 -1.78
N ILE A 731 -16.78 -24.38 -0.98
CA ILE A 731 -15.92 -25.47 -1.44
C ILE A 731 -16.62 -26.77 -1.05
N ASN A 732 -17.40 -27.32 -1.99
CA ASN A 732 -18.26 -28.49 -1.75
C ASN A 732 -17.71 -29.80 -2.31
N ASN A 733 -16.61 -29.76 -3.05
CA ASN A 733 -16.03 -30.91 -3.70
C ASN A 733 -14.50 -30.79 -3.80
N ILE A 734 -13.84 -31.89 -4.12
CA ILE A 734 -12.38 -31.96 -4.22
C ILE A 734 -11.82 -31.07 -5.33
N GLU A 735 -12.56 -30.91 -6.44
CA GLU A 735 -12.16 -30.03 -7.55
C GLU A 735 -12.02 -28.57 -7.07
N ALA A 736 -13.02 -28.05 -6.36
CA ALA A 736 -13.01 -26.73 -5.75
C ALA A 736 -11.85 -26.53 -4.77
N LEU A 737 -11.56 -27.57 -3.96
CA LEU A 737 -10.50 -27.54 -2.97
C LEU A 737 -9.12 -27.47 -3.63
N ILE A 738 -8.86 -28.31 -4.63
CA ILE A 738 -7.59 -28.30 -5.37
C ILE A 738 -7.46 -27.04 -6.22
N GLY A 739 -8.56 -26.52 -6.76
CA GLY A 739 -8.60 -25.21 -7.42
C GLY A 739 -8.16 -24.09 -6.48
N ALA A 740 -8.62 -24.09 -5.22
CA ALA A 740 -8.23 -23.10 -4.23
C ALA A 740 -6.72 -23.17 -3.92
N ILE A 741 -6.17 -24.37 -3.76
CA ILE A 741 -4.73 -24.60 -3.53
C ILE A 741 -3.90 -24.20 -4.76
N GLN A 742 -4.40 -24.47 -5.97
CA GLN A 742 -3.78 -24.02 -7.21
C GLN A 742 -3.62 -22.50 -7.24
N MET A 743 -4.60 -21.76 -6.68
CA MET A 743 -4.53 -20.32 -6.49
C MET A 743 -3.76 -19.89 -5.23
N SER A 744 -2.93 -20.77 -4.69
CA SER A 744 -2.06 -20.56 -3.53
C SER A 744 -2.80 -20.40 -2.20
N THR A 745 -4.01 -20.95 -2.06
CA THR A 745 -4.71 -21.03 -0.76
C THR A 745 -4.03 -22.04 0.16
N ILE A 746 -3.81 -21.66 1.42
CA ILE A 746 -3.29 -22.53 2.48
C ILE A 746 -4.30 -22.66 3.61
N GLU A 747 -4.86 -21.56 4.12
CA GLU A 747 -5.87 -21.62 5.19
C GLU A 747 -7.30 -21.48 4.66
N LEU A 748 -8.22 -22.27 5.23
CA LEU A 748 -9.65 -22.25 4.94
C LEU A 748 -10.41 -21.86 6.21
N HIS A 749 -11.15 -20.75 6.18
CA HIS A 749 -11.89 -20.23 7.33
C HIS A 749 -13.38 -20.22 7.05
N THR A 750 -14.19 -20.87 7.88
CA THR A 750 -15.63 -21.03 7.62
C THR A 750 -16.51 -20.14 8.50
N TRP A 751 -17.62 -19.68 7.94
CA TRP A 751 -18.68 -18.90 8.61
C TRP A 751 -19.58 -19.75 9.47
N ASN A 752 -20.03 -19.29 10.64
CA ASN A 752 -20.87 -20.04 11.57
C ASN A 752 -22.32 -20.42 11.13
N ALA A 753 -22.63 -20.33 9.83
CA ALA A 753 -23.88 -20.77 9.22
C ALA A 753 -23.62 -21.49 7.89
N VAL A 754 -24.64 -22.17 7.35
CA VAL A 754 -24.59 -22.85 6.04
C VAL A 754 -25.46 -22.14 5.02
N ALA A 755 -25.17 -22.34 3.74
CA ALA A 755 -25.82 -21.76 2.57
C ALA A 755 -27.35 -21.89 2.58
N LYS A 756 -27.86 -22.98 3.16
CA LYS A 756 -29.31 -23.24 3.26
C LYS A 756 -30.04 -22.20 4.13
N ASP A 757 -29.40 -21.69 5.18
CA ASP A 757 -29.93 -20.63 6.04
C ASP A 757 -28.75 -19.82 6.61
N LEU A 758 -28.35 -18.78 5.86
CA LEU A 758 -27.23 -17.92 6.24
C LEU A 758 -27.55 -16.95 7.38
N HIS A 759 -28.83 -16.76 7.72
CA HIS A 759 -29.26 -15.81 8.75
C HIS A 759 -29.25 -16.42 10.15
N ARG A 760 -29.27 -17.76 10.23
CA ARG A 760 -29.34 -18.50 11.48
C ARG A 760 -28.13 -19.42 11.63
N PRO A 761 -27.16 -19.05 12.48
CA PRO A 761 -26.00 -19.89 12.75
C PRO A 761 -26.40 -21.30 13.23
N ASP A 762 -25.72 -22.30 12.67
CA ASP A 762 -25.85 -23.71 13.05
C ASP A 762 -24.79 -24.13 14.08
N ARG A 763 -23.93 -23.21 14.49
CA ARG A 763 -23.00 -23.37 15.62
C ARG A 763 -22.53 -22.03 16.16
N PHE A 764 -21.93 -22.05 17.34
CA PHE A 764 -21.03 -20.99 17.78
C PHE A 764 -19.68 -21.58 18.19
N ILE A 765 -18.67 -20.73 18.25
CA ILE A 765 -17.29 -21.11 18.58
C ILE A 765 -16.80 -20.26 19.74
N LEU A 766 -16.11 -20.90 20.67
CA LEU A 766 -15.31 -20.25 21.70
C LEU A 766 -13.84 -20.55 21.39
N ASP A 767 -13.09 -19.51 21.01
CA ASP A 767 -11.67 -19.62 20.67
C ASP A 767 -10.83 -19.20 21.88
N LEU A 768 -10.18 -20.17 22.53
CA LEU A 768 -9.39 -19.93 23.74
C LEU A 768 -8.00 -19.43 23.34
N ASP A 769 -7.82 -18.13 23.45
CA ASP A 769 -6.58 -17.41 23.11
C ASP A 769 -5.76 -17.12 24.38
N PRO A 770 -4.64 -17.84 24.62
CA PRO A 770 -3.83 -17.62 25.80
C PRO A 770 -2.94 -16.39 25.68
N ASP A 771 -2.52 -15.85 26.83
CA ASP A 771 -1.26 -15.12 26.91
C ASP A 771 -0.11 -16.02 26.38
N PRO A 772 0.74 -15.55 25.44
CA PRO A 772 1.89 -16.29 24.96
C PRO A 772 2.85 -16.82 26.03
N ALA A 773 2.88 -16.21 27.22
CA ALA A 773 3.73 -16.61 28.35
C ALA A 773 3.10 -17.70 29.23
N LEU A 774 1.81 -18.02 29.06
CA LEU A 774 1.17 -19.06 29.86
C LEU A 774 1.64 -20.47 29.44
N PRO A 775 1.90 -21.36 30.41
CA PRO A 775 2.24 -22.74 30.10
C PRO A 775 1.03 -23.46 29.49
N TRP A 776 1.30 -24.44 28.62
CA TRP A 776 0.25 -25.23 27.95
C TRP A 776 -0.74 -25.88 28.93
N LYS A 777 -0.29 -26.26 30.13
CA LYS A 777 -1.15 -26.78 31.19
C LYS A 777 -2.30 -25.83 31.54
N SER A 778 -2.08 -24.52 31.49
CA SER A 778 -3.13 -23.51 31.72
C SER A 778 -4.19 -23.53 30.61
N MET A 779 -3.80 -23.82 29.37
CA MET A 779 -4.75 -24.01 28.25
C MET A 779 -5.62 -25.25 28.47
N VAL A 780 -5.02 -26.36 28.90
CA VAL A 780 -5.75 -27.59 29.24
C VAL A 780 -6.76 -27.34 30.36
N GLU A 781 -6.31 -26.74 31.47
CA GLU A 781 -7.16 -26.39 32.62
C GLU A 781 -8.33 -25.47 32.18
N ALA A 782 -8.03 -24.41 31.44
CA ALA A 782 -9.03 -23.47 30.97
C ALA A 782 -10.06 -24.11 30.01
N THR A 783 -9.61 -24.99 29.13
CA THR A 783 -10.50 -25.73 28.23
C THR A 783 -11.45 -26.63 29.05
N GLN A 784 -10.94 -27.35 30.05
CA GLN A 784 -11.77 -28.20 30.92
C GLN A 784 -12.79 -27.40 31.74
N LEU A 785 -12.39 -26.25 32.27
CA LEU A 785 -13.28 -25.35 33.01
C LEU A 785 -14.39 -24.80 32.10
N THR A 786 -14.04 -24.40 30.87
CA THR A 786 -15.02 -23.93 29.88
C THR A 786 -16.00 -25.03 29.50
N LEU A 787 -15.52 -26.26 29.28
CA LEU A 787 -16.37 -27.42 28.99
C LEU A 787 -17.31 -27.75 30.15
N THR A 788 -16.85 -27.63 31.40
CA THR A 788 -17.67 -27.86 32.60
C THR A 788 -18.86 -26.90 32.63
N VAL A 789 -18.63 -25.61 32.35
CA VAL A 789 -19.72 -24.62 32.25
C VAL A 789 -20.67 -24.95 31.10
N LEU A 790 -20.18 -25.43 29.96
CA LEU A 790 -21.04 -25.86 28.85
C LEU A 790 -21.87 -27.11 29.19
N ASP A 791 -21.29 -28.07 29.92
CA ASP A 791 -22.02 -29.25 30.42
C ASP A 791 -23.13 -28.85 31.38
N GLU A 792 -22.87 -27.91 32.30
CA GLU A 792 -23.87 -27.36 33.21
C GLU A 792 -25.00 -26.64 32.47
N LEU A 793 -24.71 -26.05 31.31
CA LEU A 793 -25.74 -25.48 30.43
C LEU A 793 -26.46 -26.54 29.60
N GLY A 794 -26.01 -27.80 29.63
CA GLY A 794 -26.56 -28.89 28.83
C GLY A 794 -26.20 -28.80 27.34
N LEU A 795 -25.06 -28.16 27.02
CA LEU A 795 -24.58 -27.98 25.65
C LEU A 795 -23.48 -28.98 25.33
N LYS A 796 -23.77 -29.92 24.42
CA LYS A 796 -22.75 -30.80 23.87
C LYS A 796 -21.77 -29.99 23.04
N SER A 797 -20.48 -30.22 23.27
CA SER A 797 -19.38 -29.41 22.76
C SER A 797 -18.29 -30.29 22.16
N PHE A 798 -17.64 -29.80 21.10
CA PHE A 798 -16.66 -30.52 20.31
C PHE A 798 -15.35 -29.74 20.25
N LEU A 799 -14.22 -30.41 20.33
CA LEU A 799 -12.92 -29.76 20.46
C LEU A 799 -12.08 -29.91 19.20
N LYS A 800 -11.30 -28.88 18.89
CA LYS A 800 -10.16 -29.01 17.99
C LYS A 800 -9.00 -28.13 18.41
N THR A 801 -7.79 -28.58 18.13
CA THR A 801 -6.62 -27.70 18.19
C THR A 801 -6.73 -26.61 17.13
N SER A 802 -6.23 -25.40 17.44
CA SER A 802 -6.24 -24.30 16.46
C SER A 802 -5.20 -24.48 15.34
N GLY A 803 -4.19 -25.32 15.51
CA GLY A 803 -2.94 -25.29 14.72
C GLY A 803 -2.03 -24.11 15.09
N GLY A 804 -2.42 -23.31 16.08
CA GLY A 804 -1.70 -22.13 16.55
C GLY A 804 -1.24 -22.30 18.00
N LYS A 805 -1.84 -21.54 18.91
CA LYS A 805 -1.52 -21.56 20.35
C LYS A 805 -2.71 -21.95 21.24
N GLY A 806 -3.93 -21.98 20.69
CA GLY A 806 -5.17 -22.17 21.45
C GLY A 806 -5.97 -23.42 21.07
N ILE A 807 -7.08 -23.63 21.78
CA ILE A 807 -8.09 -24.66 21.51
C ILE A 807 -9.38 -23.97 21.06
N HIS A 808 -10.04 -24.52 20.05
CA HIS A 808 -11.38 -24.09 19.67
C HIS A 808 -12.41 -25.07 20.21
N ILE A 809 -13.43 -24.54 20.87
CA ILE A 809 -14.60 -25.28 21.33
C ILE A 809 -15.76 -24.93 20.39
N VAL A 810 -16.31 -25.94 19.73
CA VAL A 810 -17.40 -25.81 18.76
C VAL A 810 -18.67 -26.36 19.38
N VAL A 811 -19.72 -25.54 19.40
CA VAL A 811 -21.01 -25.90 19.98
C VAL A 811 -22.06 -25.86 18.87
N PRO A 812 -22.51 -27.01 18.34
CA PRO A 812 -23.54 -27.05 17.30
C PRO A 812 -24.87 -26.56 17.86
N LEU A 813 -25.68 -25.94 17.01
CA LEU A 813 -27.01 -25.44 17.32
C LEU A 813 -27.98 -25.87 16.23
N THR A 814 -29.23 -26.11 16.62
CA THR A 814 -30.33 -26.12 15.66
C THR A 814 -30.55 -24.67 15.22
N PRO A 815 -30.46 -24.34 13.91
CA PRO A 815 -30.50 -22.96 13.41
C PRO A 815 -31.88 -22.33 13.57
N LYS A 816 -32.19 -21.86 14.79
CA LYS A 816 -33.40 -21.14 15.16
C LYS A 816 -33.14 -19.69 15.58
N ALA A 817 -31.99 -19.44 16.19
CA ALA A 817 -31.56 -18.11 16.62
C ALA A 817 -30.79 -17.42 15.50
N ASP A 818 -30.92 -16.09 15.41
CA ASP A 818 -30.13 -15.27 14.48
C ASP A 818 -28.71 -15.00 15.01
N TRP A 819 -27.90 -14.33 14.20
CA TRP A 819 -26.53 -13.96 14.54
C TRP A 819 -26.40 -13.15 15.82
N GLU A 820 -27.31 -12.19 16.06
CA GLU A 820 -27.24 -11.32 17.24
C GLU A 820 -27.54 -12.13 18.51
N ALA A 821 -28.55 -12.98 18.49
CA ALA A 821 -28.91 -13.84 19.61
C ALA A 821 -27.79 -14.84 19.92
N VAL A 822 -27.16 -15.45 18.90
CA VAL A 822 -26.05 -16.40 19.09
C VAL A 822 -24.79 -15.70 19.60
N LYS A 823 -24.44 -14.53 19.05
CA LYS A 823 -23.30 -13.73 19.53
C LYS A 823 -23.52 -13.25 20.96
N SER A 824 -24.71 -12.76 21.29
CA SER A 824 -25.03 -12.29 22.64
C SER A 824 -25.02 -13.42 23.66
N PHE A 825 -25.52 -14.60 23.29
CA PHE A 825 -25.49 -15.78 24.14
C PHE A 825 -24.07 -16.28 24.40
N SER A 826 -23.25 -16.43 23.36
CA SER A 826 -21.83 -16.81 23.51
C SER A 826 -21.04 -15.78 24.32
N HIS A 827 -21.27 -14.48 24.12
CA HIS A 827 -20.67 -13.43 24.95
C HIS A 827 -21.09 -13.53 26.42
N ALA A 828 -22.37 -13.82 26.70
CA ALA A 828 -22.85 -14.01 28.07
C ALA A 828 -22.20 -15.21 28.77
N ILE A 829 -21.97 -16.31 28.05
CA ILE A 829 -21.20 -17.47 28.56
C ILE A 829 -19.79 -17.01 28.93
N VAL A 830 -19.10 -16.30 28.03
CA VAL A 830 -17.74 -15.80 28.29
C VAL A 830 -17.68 -14.86 29.48
N ARG A 831 -18.62 -13.92 29.61
CA ARG A 831 -18.71 -13.03 30.78
C ARG A 831 -18.98 -13.81 32.06
N HIS A 832 -19.85 -14.82 32.01
CA HIS A 832 -20.13 -15.67 33.16
C HIS A 832 -18.88 -16.43 33.63
N ILE A 833 -18.14 -17.06 32.71
CA ILE A 833 -16.88 -17.75 33.00
C ILE A 833 -15.84 -16.78 33.59
N ALA A 834 -15.66 -15.62 32.95
CA ALA A 834 -14.69 -14.61 33.41
C ALA A 834 -15.05 -14.02 34.78
N ASN A 835 -16.34 -13.92 35.12
CA ASN A 835 -16.78 -13.47 36.43
C ASN A 835 -16.58 -14.53 37.52
N LEU A 836 -16.77 -15.82 37.18
CA LEU A 836 -16.54 -16.92 38.12
C LEU A 836 -15.04 -17.14 38.38
N LEU A 837 -14.21 -16.96 37.35
CA LEU A 837 -12.79 -17.31 37.35
C LEU A 837 -11.93 -16.17 36.78
N PRO A 838 -11.95 -14.97 37.40
CA PRO A 838 -11.31 -13.76 36.85
C PRO A 838 -9.78 -13.82 36.79
N ASP A 839 -9.18 -14.69 37.60
CA ASP A 839 -7.73 -14.95 37.62
C ASP A 839 -7.27 -15.89 36.48
N ARG A 840 -8.21 -16.54 35.80
CA ARG A 840 -7.94 -17.48 34.70
C ARG A 840 -8.41 -16.93 33.37
N PHE A 841 -9.54 -16.22 33.36
CA PHE A 841 -10.19 -15.80 32.12
C PHE A 841 -10.38 -14.29 32.04
N SER A 842 -10.36 -13.80 30.79
CA SER A 842 -10.78 -12.46 30.42
C SER A 842 -11.94 -12.52 29.44
N ALA A 843 -12.89 -11.61 29.60
CA ALA A 843 -14.00 -11.40 28.66
C ALA A 843 -13.76 -10.24 27.69
N VAL A 844 -12.61 -9.55 27.80
CA VAL A 844 -12.29 -8.36 27.00
C VAL A 844 -11.18 -8.71 26.00
N SER A 845 -11.39 -8.35 24.73
CA SER A 845 -10.43 -8.60 23.66
C SER A 845 -9.15 -7.77 23.81
N GLY A 846 -8.09 -8.19 23.14
CA GLY A 846 -6.79 -7.51 23.15
C GLY A 846 -5.76 -8.15 24.10
N PRO A 847 -4.47 -8.24 23.71
CA PRO A 847 -3.43 -8.91 24.52
C PRO A 847 -3.28 -8.36 25.95
N LYS A 848 -3.38 -7.03 26.12
CA LYS A 848 -3.27 -6.36 27.43
C LYS A 848 -4.35 -6.80 28.42
N ASN A 849 -5.53 -7.14 27.93
CA ASN A 849 -6.67 -7.53 28.76
C ASN A 849 -6.62 -8.99 29.23
N ARG A 850 -5.60 -9.75 28.80
CA ARG A 850 -5.42 -11.17 29.16
C ARG A 850 -4.01 -11.49 29.65
N VAL A 851 -3.24 -10.52 30.14
CA VAL A 851 -1.91 -10.80 30.71
C VAL A 851 -2.05 -11.83 31.84
N GLY A 852 -1.30 -12.94 31.74
CA GLY A 852 -1.38 -14.08 32.65
C GLY A 852 -2.70 -14.86 32.63
N ARG A 853 -3.59 -14.60 31.65
CA ARG A 853 -4.95 -15.14 31.55
C ARG A 853 -5.26 -15.64 30.14
N ILE A 854 -6.42 -16.28 29.98
CA ILE A 854 -6.93 -16.75 28.69
C ILE A 854 -8.14 -15.90 28.31
N PHE A 855 -8.10 -15.31 27.11
CA PHE A 855 -9.29 -14.67 26.53
C PHE A 855 -10.11 -15.75 25.81
N ILE A 856 -11.40 -15.81 26.09
CA ILE A 856 -12.32 -16.66 25.32
C ILE A 856 -12.91 -15.78 24.22
N ASP A 857 -12.36 -15.86 23.02
CA ASP A 857 -12.79 -15.06 21.88
C ASP A 857 -14.15 -15.55 21.36
N TYR A 858 -15.18 -14.74 21.64
CA TYR A 858 -16.54 -14.90 21.13
C TYR A 858 -16.81 -14.08 19.87
N LEU A 859 -15.87 -13.21 19.44
CA LEU A 859 -16.05 -12.30 18.30
C LEU A 859 -16.18 -13.05 16.97
N ARG A 860 -15.78 -14.34 16.96
CA ARG A 860 -15.98 -15.28 15.85
C ARG A 860 -17.44 -15.60 15.54
N ASN A 861 -18.38 -15.19 16.40
CA ASN A 861 -19.80 -15.50 16.30
C ASN A 861 -20.65 -14.39 15.68
N GLY A 862 -20.02 -13.34 15.11
CA GLY A 862 -20.73 -12.30 14.36
C GLY A 862 -20.95 -12.65 12.88
N LEU A 863 -21.90 -11.99 12.23
CA LEU A 863 -22.13 -12.11 10.78
C LEU A 863 -20.83 -11.82 10.01
N GLY A 864 -20.45 -12.71 9.09
CA GLY A 864 -19.23 -12.56 8.29
C GLY A 864 -17.91 -12.81 9.02
N ALA A 865 -17.96 -13.16 10.31
CA ALA A 865 -16.80 -13.68 11.04
C ALA A 865 -16.55 -15.14 10.66
N THR A 866 -15.28 -15.54 10.72
CA THR A 866 -14.85 -16.87 10.29
C THR A 866 -13.86 -17.47 11.28
N THR A 867 -13.79 -18.79 11.28
CA THR A 867 -12.84 -19.56 12.08
C THR A 867 -12.17 -20.61 11.21
N ILE A 868 -10.88 -20.86 11.46
CA ILE A 868 -10.13 -21.92 10.77
C ILE A 868 -10.91 -23.23 10.78
N CYS A 869 -11.08 -23.82 9.60
CA CYS A 869 -11.80 -25.07 9.40
C CYS A 869 -11.05 -26.22 10.10
N ALA A 870 -11.79 -27.23 10.56
CA ALA A 870 -11.17 -28.48 10.98
C ALA A 870 -10.44 -29.10 9.78
N TYR A 871 -9.26 -29.67 10.04
CA TYR A 871 -8.31 -30.19 9.06
C TYR A 871 -7.72 -29.16 8.09
N SER A 872 -7.93 -27.85 8.31
CA SER A 872 -7.21 -26.84 7.53
C SER A 872 -5.78 -26.64 8.05
N PRO A 873 -4.78 -26.53 7.17
CA PRO A 873 -3.44 -26.06 7.50
C PRO A 873 -3.43 -24.59 7.96
N ARG A 874 -2.34 -24.20 8.61
CA ARG A 874 -2.04 -22.84 9.04
C ARG A 874 -0.84 -22.29 8.29
N THR A 875 -0.86 -21.00 7.96
CA THR A 875 0.28 -20.26 7.40
C THR A 875 1.27 -19.92 8.50
N ARG A 876 1.88 -20.95 9.09
CA ARG A 876 2.88 -20.88 10.16
C ARG A 876 3.98 -21.90 9.90
N GLU A 877 5.13 -21.70 10.52
CA GLU A 877 6.28 -22.59 10.42
C GLU A 877 5.88 -24.05 10.68
N GLY A 878 6.26 -24.94 9.78
CA GLY A 878 5.90 -26.37 9.82
C GLY A 878 4.49 -26.71 9.33
N LEU A 879 3.72 -25.74 8.81
CA LEU A 879 2.34 -25.91 8.32
C LEU A 879 1.44 -26.73 9.26
N PRO A 880 1.29 -26.31 10.53
CA PRO A 880 0.46 -27.03 11.48
C PRO A 880 -1.00 -27.05 11.05
N VAL A 881 -1.75 -28.06 11.48
CA VAL A 881 -3.13 -28.34 11.08
C VAL A 881 -4.06 -28.16 12.29
N SER A 882 -5.26 -27.62 12.05
CA SER A 882 -6.31 -27.57 13.06
C SER A 882 -7.02 -28.92 13.17
N VAL A 883 -6.73 -29.72 14.20
CA VAL A 883 -7.18 -31.13 14.27
C VAL A 883 -8.26 -31.33 15.34
N PRO A 884 -9.41 -31.96 14.99
CA PRO A 884 -10.41 -32.46 15.94
C PRO A 884 -9.84 -33.43 16.97
N ILE A 885 -10.28 -33.27 18.21
CA ILE A 885 -9.81 -34.07 19.34
C ILE A 885 -10.96 -34.49 20.25
N PHE A 886 -10.82 -35.65 20.89
CA PHE A 886 -11.64 -36.10 21.99
C PHE A 886 -11.42 -35.21 23.22
N ARG A 887 -12.42 -35.18 24.09
CA ARG A 887 -12.32 -34.47 25.36
C ARG A 887 -11.25 -35.08 26.28
N ASP A 888 -11.12 -36.40 26.28
CA ASP A 888 -10.24 -37.11 27.22
C ASP A 888 -8.76 -37.02 26.83
N GLU A 889 -8.45 -36.98 25.52
CA GLU A 889 -7.06 -36.85 25.04
C GLU A 889 -6.50 -35.42 25.19
N LEU A 890 -7.32 -34.43 25.54
CA LEU A 890 -6.91 -33.04 25.74
C LEU A 890 -5.70 -32.92 26.69
N LYS A 891 -5.62 -33.79 27.71
CA LYS A 891 -4.54 -33.81 28.71
C LYS A 891 -3.23 -34.35 28.17
N GLU A 892 -3.28 -35.13 27.11
CA GLU A 892 -2.12 -35.84 26.53
C GLU A 892 -1.42 -35.00 25.45
N ILE A 893 -2.16 -34.06 24.86
CA ILE A 893 -1.65 -33.14 23.85
C ILE A 893 -0.67 -32.16 24.49
N LYS A 894 0.47 -31.94 23.82
CA LYS A 894 1.57 -31.07 24.31
C LYS A 894 1.53 -29.64 23.76
N GLY A 895 0.68 -29.37 22.78
CA GLY A 895 0.54 -28.05 22.16
C GLY A 895 -0.53 -28.01 21.08
N ALA A 896 -1.03 -26.81 20.78
CA ALA A 896 -2.08 -26.59 19.77
C ALA A 896 -1.62 -26.80 18.32
N ASN A 897 -0.32 -26.98 18.09
CA ASN A 897 0.31 -27.21 16.79
C ASN A 897 0.98 -28.61 16.72
N ALA A 898 0.48 -29.58 17.49
CA ALA A 898 1.05 -30.93 17.56
C ALA A 898 1.03 -31.68 16.21
N TRP A 899 0.10 -31.33 15.33
CA TRP A 899 -0.06 -31.94 14.01
C TRP A 899 0.18 -30.94 12.89
N ASN A 900 0.70 -31.43 11.78
CA ASN A 900 0.99 -30.71 10.54
C ASN A 900 0.62 -31.55 9.31
N ILE A 901 0.77 -30.97 8.13
CA ILE A 901 0.41 -31.64 6.86
C ILE A 901 1.19 -32.94 6.63
N HIS A 902 2.36 -33.11 7.25
CA HIS A 902 3.21 -34.29 7.07
C HIS A 902 2.94 -35.41 8.08
N ASN A 903 2.36 -35.14 9.25
CA ASN A 903 2.19 -36.17 10.30
C ASN A 903 0.73 -36.48 10.66
N VAL A 904 -0.23 -35.68 10.20
CA VAL A 904 -1.63 -35.87 10.60
C VAL A 904 -2.25 -37.15 10.05
N HIS A 905 -1.76 -37.67 8.92
CA HIS A 905 -2.20 -38.97 8.37
C HIS A 905 -1.97 -40.11 9.36
N GLN A 906 -0.83 -40.11 10.06
CA GLN A 906 -0.51 -41.11 11.09
C GLN A 906 -1.52 -41.07 12.23
N ARG A 907 -2.06 -39.89 12.55
CA ARG A 907 -3.14 -39.79 13.54
C ARG A 907 -4.44 -40.38 12.99
N LEU A 908 -4.83 -40.01 11.77
CA LEU A 908 -6.08 -40.47 11.17
C LEU A 908 -6.12 -41.99 11.01
N GLU A 909 -4.99 -42.62 10.67
CA GLU A 909 -4.85 -44.07 10.58
C GLU A 909 -5.02 -44.78 11.94
N ASN A 910 -4.71 -44.09 13.04
CA ASN A 910 -4.80 -44.63 14.40
C ASN A 910 -6.14 -44.29 15.10
N LEU A 911 -7.08 -43.60 14.43
CA LEU A 911 -8.38 -43.28 14.99
C LEU A 911 -9.40 -44.37 14.64
N ASP A 912 -9.95 -45.03 15.66
CA ASP A 912 -11.06 -45.97 15.48
C ASP A 912 -12.38 -45.27 15.10
N VAL A 913 -12.58 -44.04 15.59
CA VAL A 913 -13.78 -43.23 15.42
C VAL A 913 -13.41 -41.75 15.29
N ASP A 914 -14.12 -40.99 14.46
CA ASP A 914 -13.99 -39.52 14.37
C ASP A 914 -14.35 -38.86 15.73
N PRO A 915 -13.47 -38.04 16.34
CA PRO A 915 -13.80 -37.26 17.53
C PRO A 915 -15.08 -36.41 17.41
N TRP A 916 -15.50 -36.09 16.19
CA TRP A 916 -16.70 -35.30 15.89
C TRP A 916 -17.87 -36.11 15.32
N ALA A 917 -17.83 -37.45 15.37
CA ALA A 917 -18.85 -38.34 14.80
C ALA A 917 -20.29 -37.97 15.23
N ASP A 918 -20.49 -37.55 16.47
CA ASP A 918 -21.80 -37.20 17.02
C ASP A 918 -22.29 -35.79 16.65
N MET A 919 -21.45 -34.94 16.06
CA MET A 919 -21.77 -33.52 15.83
C MET A 919 -22.96 -33.34 14.89
N PRO A 920 -23.07 -34.02 13.72
CA PRO A 920 -24.21 -33.86 12.81
C PRO A 920 -25.56 -34.27 13.43
N GLY A 921 -25.54 -35.23 14.36
CA GLY A 921 -26.71 -35.73 15.08
C GLY A 921 -27.14 -34.88 16.28
N THR A 922 -26.29 -33.96 16.74
CA THR A 922 -26.55 -33.16 17.95
C THR A 922 -27.61 -32.09 17.68
N LYS A 923 -28.77 -32.18 18.36
CA LYS A 923 -29.86 -31.20 18.28
C LYS A 923 -30.02 -30.48 19.61
N GLN A 924 -29.55 -29.24 19.65
CA GLN A 924 -29.67 -28.36 20.84
C GLN A 924 -29.97 -26.93 20.43
N THR A 925 -30.62 -26.17 21.32
CA THR A 925 -31.09 -24.79 21.09
C THR A 925 -30.80 -23.92 22.30
N ILE A 926 -30.64 -22.62 22.11
CA ILE A 926 -30.53 -21.64 23.20
C ILE A 926 -31.88 -21.53 23.94
N THR A 927 -31.94 -21.93 25.21
CA THR A 927 -33.17 -21.90 26.01
C THR A 927 -33.21 -20.72 26.99
N ALA A 928 -34.40 -20.33 27.43
CA ALA A 928 -34.57 -19.32 28.48
C ALA A 928 -33.89 -19.71 29.80
N GLN A 929 -33.88 -21.01 30.14
CA GLN A 929 -33.21 -21.51 31.34
C GLN A 929 -31.68 -21.31 31.27
N MET A 930 -31.06 -21.58 30.10
CA MET A 930 -29.64 -21.31 29.89
C MET A 930 -29.32 -19.82 30.06
N ARG A 931 -30.13 -18.94 29.44
CA ARG A 931 -29.98 -17.47 29.56
C ARG A 931 -30.03 -17.02 31.01
N LYS A 932 -31.01 -17.52 31.77
CA LYS A 932 -31.16 -17.22 33.19
C LYS A 932 -29.94 -17.67 34.02
N ARG A 933 -29.39 -18.85 33.75
CA ARG A 933 -28.21 -19.39 34.46
C ARG A 933 -26.96 -18.52 34.28
N ILE A 934 -26.77 -17.93 33.10
CA ILE A 934 -25.61 -17.06 32.78
C ILE A 934 -25.89 -15.56 32.96
N GLY A 935 -27.04 -15.20 33.56
CA GLY A 935 -27.39 -13.80 33.84
C GLY A 935 -27.74 -12.96 32.60
N LEU A 936 -28.11 -13.60 31.48
CA LEU A 936 -28.62 -12.92 30.29
C LEU A 936 -30.13 -12.72 30.43
N LYS A 937 -30.58 -11.45 30.41
CA LYS A 937 -32.00 -11.08 30.52
C LYS A 937 -32.81 -11.50 29.30
#